data_AF-A0A823GVI6-F1
#
_entry.id   AF-A0A823GVI6-F1
#
_cell.length_a   1.000
_cell.length_b   1.000
_cell.length_c   1.000
_cell.angle_alpha   90.00
_cell.angle_beta   90.00
_cell.angle_gamma   90.00
#
_symmetry.space_group_name_H-M   'P 1'
#
loop_
_entity.id
_entity.type
_entity.pdbx_description
1 polymer ?
#
loop_
_entity_poly.entity_id
_entity_poly.type
_entity_poly.pdbx_seq_one_letter_code
_entity_poly.pdbx_strand_id
1 'polypeptide(L)'
;MKKFSMRVVLIISVLFIAFGSANVSTAQERDTTNKLPEEELGSLDTSNIIAEEVAQDKPAEVENLEEIPTTDELMQNPDVREQSVADSDDPDLTVVSSGAYWTIYYNSANGEYSLRMFGNVPSSKPTAWNSYLNRIKHIEIEEATLTGNFEAYFRNISTAFTVLESVRIEQCNLSGVTSFARAFYSSTLQKVIIRDNDYPTAPSLLTMESMFSSATKLTELDLSGLDTSAVTNMYNVFNRCRALEELDVSNFDTSSVTTMKSMFQYCELLEKLDVSNFDTSSVTTMQSMFDECQSLEILDVSNFDTSSVTDMTAMFQNCYALEKLDISNFDTSSVTKMYAMFSGLYGVGKLDVSHFDTSLVTTMNRMFQNCKSLKELDIGNFNTSLVTDMDRMFINCAALKSLYLDNFTTAKTMTDMFTGTTSLTYLFVSHNLSTFTGLENTSWYDEKNWVQFSNLSQLQTYHRKQSEPTGYRKGEFLSLTMDAMGGQFEDAEEQKVQSKISGEYWDEIVPVKEDYYFDGWYLDQNFTNKFDFSLPAAVSTTIYAKWVENYTVVIPASISLNEATELKVEGINRGSKTLSVGLNYGETTISENNKLTLSNTADATVQCLVPLSWDGSENNPENAILTLAPGSEITEGDAVMEIKSPENIQAGKYTGNVVFSIKYE
;
A
#
# COMPACT_ATOMS: atom_id res chain seq x y z
N MET A 1 16.68 20.70 44.47
CA MET A 1 16.07 19.63 45.29
C MET A 1 14.65 19.43 44.76
N LYS A 2 14.31 18.19 44.36
CA LYS A 2 12.99 17.73 43.85
C LYS A 2 12.64 18.25 42.43
N LYS A 3 12.14 17.45 41.48
CA LYS A 3 11.84 16.02 41.42
C LYS A 3 11.76 15.65 39.93
N PHE A 4 12.48 14.59 39.54
CA PHE A 4 12.21 13.79 38.35
C PHE A 4 10.79 13.22 38.43
N SER A 5 10.08 13.14 37.30
CA SER A 5 8.95 12.23 37.14
C SER A 5 8.92 11.67 35.72
N MET A 6 9.56 10.51 35.54
CA MET A 6 9.19 9.53 34.53
C MET A 6 7.71 9.18 34.72
N ARG A 7 6.93 9.14 33.63
CA ARG A 7 5.70 8.34 33.58
C ARG A 7 5.91 7.22 32.58
N VAL A 8 5.98 6.02 33.14
CA VAL A 8 5.88 4.72 32.48
C VAL A 8 4.42 4.29 32.57
N VAL A 9 3.80 3.96 31.44
CA VAL A 9 2.58 3.14 31.30
C VAL A 9 2.79 2.41 29.97
N LEU A 10 3.26 1.16 29.87
CA LEU A 10 2.67 -0.12 30.26
C LEU A 10 1.24 -0.32 29.72
N ILE A 11 1.14 -0.76 28.45
CA ILE A 11 -0.03 -1.50 27.96
C ILE A 11 0.44 -2.85 27.44
N ILE A 12 -0.29 -3.86 27.89
CA ILE A 12 -0.08 -5.29 27.84
C ILE A 12 -0.39 -5.85 26.45
N SER A 13 0.49 -6.73 25.98
CA SER A 13 0.23 -7.62 24.86
C SER A 13 -0.87 -8.63 25.21
N VAL A 14 -1.90 -8.74 24.36
CA VAL A 14 -2.66 -9.98 24.21
C VAL A 14 -2.64 -10.37 22.73
N LEU A 15 -1.79 -11.36 22.45
CA LEU A 15 -1.80 -12.17 21.25
C LEU A 15 -3.00 -13.13 21.34
N PHE A 16 -3.80 -13.25 20.28
CA PHE A 16 -4.37 -14.54 19.89
C PHE A 16 -4.27 -14.69 18.38
N ILE A 17 -3.56 -15.76 18.00
CA ILE A 17 -3.35 -16.28 16.66
C ILE A 17 -4.58 -17.13 16.29
N ALA A 18 -5.12 -16.96 15.09
CA ALA A 18 -5.69 -18.05 14.32
C ALA A 18 -5.58 -17.74 12.82
N PHE A 19 -4.95 -18.68 12.12
CA PHE A 19 -4.56 -18.67 10.72
C PHE A 19 -5.73 -18.86 9.74
N GLY A 20 -5.51 -18.36 8.52
CA GLY A 20 -5.93 -19.02 7.28
C GLY A 20 -7.15 -18.39 6.59
N SER A 21 -6.94 -17.73 5.45
CA SER A 21 -6.94 -18.42 4.15
C SER A 21 -6.91 -17.43 2.97
N ALA A 22 -6.05 -17.75 2.01
CA ALA A 22 -6.20 -17.60 0.56
C ALA A 22 -6.36 -16.19 -0.05
N ASN A 23 -5.25 -15.77 -0.67
CA ASN A 23 -5.26 -15.11 -1.96
C ASN A 23 -6.20 -15.84 -2.93
N VAL A 24 -7.14 -15.11 -3.54
CA VAL A 24 -7.69 -15.45 -4.84
C VAL A 24 -7.67 -14.20 -5.69
N SER A 25 -6.82 -14.24 -6.71
CA SER A 25 -6.88 -13.38 -7.89
C SER A 25 -8.18 -13.66 -8.64
N THR A 26 -8.90 -12.62 -9.04
CA THR A 26 -9.82 -12.70 -10.17
C THR A 26 -9.58 -11.52 -11.10
N ALA A 27 -8.75 -11.76 -12.11
CA ALA A 27 -8.93 -11.17 -13.41
C ALA A 27 -9.89 -12.07 -14.18
N GLN A 28 -11.04 -11.55 -14.65
CA GLN A 28 -11.47 -11.74 -16.04
C GLN A 28 -12.75 -10.95 -16.38
N GLU A 29 -12.64 -10.27 -17.52
CA GLU A 29 -13.64 -10.13 -18.58
C GLU A 29 -14.93 -9.33 -18.34
N ARG A 30 -14.90 -8.13 -18.93
CA ARG A 30 -16.03 -7.57 -19.68
C ARG A 30 -16.59 -8.60 -20.65
N ASP A 31 -17.89 -8.88 -20.55
CA ASP A 31 -18.70 -9.09 -21.74
C ASP A 31 -20.06 -8.39 -21.62
N THR A 32 -20.43 -7.84 -22.75
CA THR A 32 -21.59 -7.06 -23.11
C THR A 32 -22.89 -7.88 -23.18
N THR A 33 -24.01 -7.15 -23.26
CA THR A 33 -25.38 -7.59 -23.64
C THR A 33 -26.19 -8.40 -22.61
N ASN A 34 -27.16 -7.75 -21.94
CA ASN A 34 -28.58 -7.88 -22.33
C ASN A 34 -29.52 -6.91 -21.62
N LYS A 35 -30.66 -6.69 -22.29
CA LYS A 35 -31.67 -5.65 -22.11
C LYS A 35 -32.55 -5.78 -20.85
N LEU A 36 -33.09 -4.62 -20.47
CA LEU A 36 -34.27 -4.33 -19.62
C LEU A 36 -35.48 -5.26 -19.86
N PRO A 37 -36.44 -5.26 -18.92
CA PRO A 37 -37.59 -4.35 -19.08
C PRO A 37 -37.90 -3.48 -17.87
N GLU A 38 -38.52 -2.34 -18.19
CA GLU A 38 -39.17 -1.36 -17.33
C GLU A 38 -40.33 -1.95 -16.54
N GLU A 39 -40.55 -1.46 -15.31
CA GLU A 39 -41.89 -1.19 -14.82
C GLU A 39 -41.87 -0.02 -13.83
N GLU A 40 -42.70 0.98 -14.13
CA GLU A 40 -42.98 2.18 -13.35
C GLU A 40 -43.52 1.84 -11.96
N LEU A 41 -43.19 2.65 -10.95
CA LEU A 41 -44.12 3.00 -9.86
C LEU A 41 -43.58 4.20 -9.06
N GLY A 42 -44.26 5.34 -9.22
CA GLY A 42 -44.75 6.12 -8.09
C GLY A 42 -43.76 7.03 -7.33
N SER A 43 -43.83 8.32 -7.67
CA SER A 43 -43.45 9.44 -6.81
C SER A 43 -44.04 9.32 -5.40
N LEU A 44 -43.21 9.51 -4.36
CA LEU A 44 -43.68 9.87 -3.03
C LEU A 44 -42.72 10.86 -2.36
N ASP A 45 -43.14 12.12 -2.47
CA ASP A 45 -42.81 13.24 -1.62
C ASP A 45 -43.21 12.92 -0.17
N THR A 46 -42.29 13.07 0.78
CA THR A 46 -42.60 13.11 2.21
C THR A 46 -41.74 14.16 2.91
N SER A 47 -42.15 15.41 2.73
CA SER A 47 -41.93 16.47 3.70
C SER A 47 -42.68 16.16 5.02
N ASN A 48 -42.06 16.56 6.15
CA ASN A 48 -42.55 16.54 7.54
C ASN A 48 -42.59 15.19 8.29
N ILE A 49 -41.58 14.96 9.12
CA ILE A 49 -41.79 14.32 10.43
C ILE A 49 -41.11 15.17 11.52
N ILE A 50 -41.97 15.70 12.38
CA ILE A 50 -41.68 16.28 13.68
C ILE A 50 -41.34 15.12 14.62
N ALA A 51 -40.21 15.17 15.32
CA ALA A 51 -39.88 14.26 16.41
C ALA A 51 -39.89 15.02 17.74
N GLU A 52 -40.79 14.60 18.62
CA GLU A 52 -40.88 15.00 20.03
C GLU A 52 -40.04 14.03 20.89
N GLU A 53 -39.53 14.57 21.99
CA GLU A 53 -38.51 14.10 22.93
C GLU A 53 -38.53 12.64 23.38
N VAL A 54 -37.33 12.08 23.59
CA VAL A 54 -37.07 11.12 24.68
C VAL A 54 -35.76 11.52 25.39
N ALA A 55 -35.90 11.90 26.65
CA ALA A 55 -34.80 12.14 27.58
C ALA A 55 -34.08 10.82 27.96
N GLN A 56 -32.76 10.88 28.07
CA GLN A 56 -31.97 9.84 28.74
C GLN A 56 -30.81 10.45 29.55
N ASP A 57 -30.60 9.85 30.71
CA ASP A 57 -29.85 10.30 31.88
C ASP A 57 -28.40 10.76 31.66
N LYS A 58 -28.03 11.83 32.38
CA LYS A 58 -26.66 12.22 32.74
C LYS A 58 -26.14 11.33 33.88
N PRO A 59 -24.90 10.82 33.79
CA PRO A 59 -24.05 10.63 34.96
C PRO A 59 -23.18 11.86 35.15
N ALA A 60 -23.23 12.43 36.35
CA ALA A 60 -22.35 13.49 36.81
C ALA A 60 -21.00 12.90 37.26
N GLU A 61 -19.90 13.30 36.61
CA GLU A 61 -18.56 13.48 37.20
C GLU A 61 -17.57 13.93 36.09
N VAL A 62 -17.61 15.22 35.75
CA VAL A 62 -16.46 15.95 35.18
C VAL A 62 -16.54 17.37 35.73
N GLU A 63 -15.99 17.59 36.92
CA GLU A 63 -15.68 18.93 37.41
C GLU A 63 -14.17 19.17 37.25
N ASN A 64 -13.86 20.34 36.67
CA ASN A 64 -12.55 20.99 36.54
C ASN A 64 -11.61 20.48 35.44
N LEU A 65 -12.00 20.73 34.19
CA LEU A 65 -11.07 21.32 33.23
C LEU A 65 -11.45 22.80 33.13
N GLU A 66 -10.51 23.71 33.39
CA GLU A 66 -10.69 25.11 32.99
C GLU A 66 -10.88 25.11 31.47
N GLU A 67 -12.08 25.49 31.02
CA GLU A 67 -12.32 25.80 29.61
C GLU A 67 -11.37 26.94 29.22
N ILE A 68 -10.59 26.69 28.17
CA ILE A 68 -9.84 27.75 27.49
C ILE A 68 -10.90 28.63 26.82
N PRO A 69 -10.97 29.94 27.12
CA PRO A 69 -11.99 30.80 26.53
C PRO A 69 -11.86 30.75 25.01
N THR A 70 -12.99 30.62 24.32
CA THR A 70 -13.02 30.64 22.86
C THR A 70 -12.60 32.02 22.37
N THR A 71 -12.04 32.11 21.14
CA THR A 71 -11.61 33.39 20.54
C THR A 71 -12.74 34.42 20.59
N ASP A 72 -13.99 34.00 20.34
CA ASP A 72 -15.19 34.85 20.45
C ASP A 72 -15.44 35.42 21.86
N GLU A 73 -15.13 34.68 22.93
CA GLU A 73 -15.27 35.15 24.31
C GLU A 73 -14.18 36.15 24.72
N LEU A 74 -13.01 36.10 24.08
CA LEU A 74 -11.96 37.13 24.19
C LEU A 74 -12.25 38.34 23.30
N MET A 75 -12.91 38.17 22.15
CA MET A 75 -13.21 39.23 21.17
C MET A 75 -14.29 40.22 21.63
N GLN A 76 -15.17 39.85 22.57
CA GLN A 76 -16.22 40.76 23.09
C GLN A 76 -15.82 41.54 24.35
N ASN A 77 -14.61 41.33 24.88
CA ASN A 77 -14.15 42.01 26.08
C ASN A 77 -13.25 43.22 25.75
N PRO A 78 -13.72 44.47 25.91
CA PRO A 78 -12.89 45.66 25.67
C PRO A 78 -11.68 45.76 26.60
N ASP A 79 -11.65 45.05 27.74
CA ASP A 79 -10.50 44.96 28.66
C ASP A 79 -9.39 44.01 28.17
N VAL A 80 -9.59 43.27 27.06
CA VAL A 80 -8.59 42.36 26.45
C VAL A 80 -7.87 43.03 25.27
N ARG A 81 -8.25 44.25 24.89
CA ARG A 81 -7.52 45.01 23.86
C ARG A 81 -6.13 45.38 24.36
N GLU A 82 -5.10 44.89 23.67
CA GLU A 82 -3.72 45.32 23.91
C GLU A 82 -3.62 46.85 23.88
N GLN A 83 -2.93 47.42 24.86
CA GLN A 83 -2.71 48.86 24.94
C GLN A 83 -1.85 49.34 23.75
N SER A 84 -2.24 50.48 23.19
CA SER A 84 -1.45 51.18 22.17
C SER A 84 -0.08 51.56 22.73
N VAL A 85 0.98 51.31 21.95
CA VAL A 85 2.36 51.74 22.22
C VAL A 85 2.54 53.23 21.88
N ALA A 86 1.50 53.87 21.33
CA ALA A 86 1.46 55.28 20.93
C ALA A 86 0.24 56.02 21.54
N ASP A 87 -0.07 55.73 22.81
CA ASP A 87 -1.09 56.46 23.58
C ASP A 87 -0.61 57.88 23.89
N SER A 88 -1.33 58.90 23.40
CA SER A 88 -0.93 60.30 23.58
C SER A 88 -0.89 60.76 25.04
N ASP A 89 -1.51 59.99 25.94
CA ASP A 89 -1.53 60.26 27.38
C ASP A 89 -0.38 59.56 28.13
N ASP A 90 0.46 58.76 27.45
CA ASP A 90 1.66 58.16 28.03
C ASP A 90 2.73 59.25 28.29
N PRO A 91 3.11 59.50 29.56
CA PRO A 91 4.08 60.54 29.91
C PRO A 91 5.49 60.28 29.38
N ASP A 92 5.82 59.04 29.01
CA ASP A 92 7.13 58.67 28.50
C ASP A 92 7.27 58.84 26.98
N LEU A 93 6.15 59.11 26.28
CA LEU A 93 6.12 59.36 24.83
C LEU A 93 6.35 60.83 24.47
N THR A 94 7.25 61.04 23.51
CA THR A 94 7.54 62.37 22.96
C THR A 94 7.39 62.38 21.45
N VAL A 95 6.67 63.37 20.91
CA VAL A 95 6.54 63.55 19.46
C VAL A 95 7.85 64.06 18.89
N VAL A 96 8.47 63.29 18.00
CA VAL A 96 9.73 63.68 17.32
C VAL A 96 9.50 64.20 15.90
N SER A 97 8.40 63.79 15.27
CA SER A 97 8.00 64.27 13.94
C SER A 97 6.52 63.97 13.71
N SER A 98 5.80 64.83 13.01
CA SER A 98 4.38 64.61 12.71
C SER A 98 3.97 65.23 11.37
N GLY A 99 2.84 64.76 10.84
CA GLY A 99 2.19 65.27 9.64
C GLY A 99 0.68 65.15 9.75
N ALA A 100 -0.03 65.40 8.64
CA ALA A 100 -1.49 65.47 8.63
C ALA A 100 -2.21 64.13 8.93
N TYR A 101 -1.53 63.00 8.77
CA TYR A 101 -2.09 61.64 8.88
C TYR A 101 -1.11 60.67 9.57
N TRP A 102 -0.10 61.19 10.26
CA TRP A 102 0.89 60.38 10.95
C TRP A 102 1.61 61.14 12.05
N THR A 103 2.11 60.43 13.06
CA THR A 103 3.00 60.94 14.10
C THR A 103 4.03 59.89 14.46
N ILE A 104 5.30 60.30 14.60
CA ILE A 104 6.39 59.45 15.10
C ILE A 104 6.67 59.86 16.53
N TYR A 105 6.61 58.88 17.43
CA TYR A 105 6.91 59.02 18.84
C TYR A 105 8.27 58.40 19.17
N TYR A 106 8.89 58.93 20.22
CA TYR A 106 10.02 58.33 20.91
C TYR A 106 9.62 58.07 22.35
N ASN A 107 9.71 56.81 22.78
CA ASN A 107 9.47 56.40 24.15
C ASN A 107 10.78 56.45 24.95
N SER A 108 10.82 57.29 25.97
CA SER A 108 12.03 57.50 26.77
C SER A 108 12.30 56.40 27.81
N ALA A 109 11.29 55.61 28.18
CA ALA A 109 11.42 54.52 29.14
C ALA A 109 12.15 53.30 28.54
N ASN A 110 11.89 52.98 27.28
CA ASN A 110 12.49 51.82 26.59
C ASN A 110 13.44 52.21 25.44
N GLY A 111 13.45 53.47 25.02
CA GLY A 111 14.34 53.99 23.97
C GLY A 111 13.88 53.68 22.55
N GLU A 112 12.61 53.37 22.34
CA GLU A 112 12.05 52.89 21.07
C GLU A 112 11.31 53.99 20.29
N TYR A 113 11.19 53.81 18.97
CA TYR A 113 10.38 54.67 18.11
C TYR A 113 9.14 53.93 17.63
N SER A 114 7.99 54.58 17.69
CA SER A 114 6.74 54.10 17.12
C SER A 114 6.20 55.09 16.08
N LEU A 115 5.53 54.58 15.05
CA LEU A 115 4.85 55.37 14.04
C LEU A 115 3.35 55.10 14.16
N ARG A 116 2.58 56.14 14.46
CA ARG A 116 1.12 56.11 14.40
C ARG A 116 0.64 56.72 13.09
N MET A 117 -0.32 56.08 12.43
CA MET A 117 -1.00 56.56 11.21
C MET A 117 -2.50 56.62 11.47
N PHE A 118 -3.16 57.68 11.00
CA PHE A 118 -4.58 57.96 11.28
C PHE A 118 -5.21 58.83 10.19
N GLY A 119 -6.54 58.90 10.12
CA GLY A 119 -7.25 59.71 9.14
C GLY A 119 -7.02 59.25 7.70
N ASN A 120 -6.98 60.17 6.74
CA ASN A 120 -6.82 59.83 5.32
C ASN A 120 -5.34 59.62 4.96
N VAL A 121 -4.91 58.36 4.96
CA VAL A 121 -3.53 57.99 4.66
C VAL A 121 -3.34 57.80 3.14
N PRO A 122 -2.42 58.52 2.49
CA PRO A 122 -2.18 58.42 1.06
C PRO A 122 -1.37 57.17 0.72
N SER A 123 -1.59 56.59 -0.46
CA SER A 123 -0.99 55.33 -0.95
C SER A 123 0.54 55.36 -1.21
N SER A 124 1.28 56.28 -0.60
CA SER A 124 2.74 56.39 -0.75
C SER A 124 3.39 56.88 0.53
N LYS A 125 4.58 56.34 0.81
CA LYS A 125 5.38 56.70 1.98
C LYS A 125 5.81 58.19 1.97
N PRO A 126 5.54 58.97 3.03
CA PRO A 126 6.06 60.33 3.19
C PRO A 126 7.58 60.37 3.21
N THR A 127 8.19 61.32 2.50
CA THR A 127 9.66 61.51 2.50
C THR A 127 10.21 61.87 3.88
N ALA A 128 9.37 62.50 4.73
CA ALA A 128 9.69 62.85 6.11
C ALA A 128 10.02 61.63 6.99
N TRP A 129 9.57 60.42 6.62
CA TRP A 129 9.85 59.22 7.41
C TRP A 129 11.28 58.70 7.22
N ASN A 130 11.95 59.05 6.11
CA ASN A 130 13.20 58.41 5.69
C ASN A 130 14.32 58.44 6.75
N SER A 131 14.37 59.46 7.61
CA SER A 131 15.37 59.55 8.69
C SER A 131 15.06 58.68 9.92
N TYR A 132 13.86 58.09 9.99
CA TYR A 132 13.37 57.34 11.15
C TYR A 132 13.13 55.86 10.88
N LEU A 133 12.98 55.44 9.61
CA LEU A 133 12.56 54.06 9.24
C LEU A 133 13.39 52.98 9.93
N ASN A 134 14.70 53.14 10.01
CA ASN A 134 15.62 52.16 10.61
C ASN A 134 15.61 52.14 12.14
N ARG A 135 14.76 52.96 12.78
CA ARG A 135 14.58 53.06 14.24
C ARG A 135 13.16 52.72 14.67
N ILE A 136 12.19 52.81 13.75
CA ILE A 136 10.78 52.49 14.02
C ILE A 136 10.66 51.00 14.29
N LYS A 137 10.24 50.69 15.51
CA LYS A 137 10.07 49.34 16.04
C LYS A 137 8.62 48.87 15.98
N HIS A 138 7.68 49.81 16.12
CA HIS A 138 6.24 49.55 16.13
C HIS A 138 5.52 50.50 15.18
N ILE A 139 4.58 49.96 14.39
CA ILE A 139 3.68 50.75 13.55
C ILE A 139 2.25 50.47 13.97
N GLU A 140 1.50 51.53 14.24
CA GLU A 140 0.09 51.47 14.61
C GLU A 140 -0.72 52.30 13.63
N ILE A 141 -1.73 51.68 13.04
CA ILE A 141 -2.66 52.32 12.12
C ILE A 141 -4.05 52.16 12.73
N GLU A 142 -4.65 53.27 13.11
CA GLU A 142 -5.91 53.28 13.83
C GLU A 142 -6.77 54.45 13.34
N GLU A 143 -8.09 54.24 13.25
CA GLU A 143 -9.05 55.24 12.76
C GLU A 143 -8.63 55.84 11.41
N ALA A 144 -8.00 55.01 10.55
CA ALA A 144 -7.46 55.44 9.27
C ALA A 144 -8.32 54.97 8.09
N THR A 145 -8.37 55.76 7.03
CA THR A 145 -8.84 55.32 5.71
C THR A 145 -7.62 55.05 4.85
N LEU A 146 -7.45 53.80 4.44
CA LEU A 146 -6.34 53.31 3.64
C LEU A 146 -6.81 52.98 2.22
N THR A 147 -5.98 53.29 1.23
CA THR A 147 -6.31 53.04 -0.18
C THR A 147 -5.10 52.56 -0.97
N GLY A 148 -5.36 51.84 -2.07
CA GLY A 148 -4.36 51.39 -3.02
C GLY A 148 -3.58 50.15 -2.57
N ASN A 149 -2.31 50.09 -2.98
CA ASN A 149 -1.43 48.94 -2.72
C ASN A 149 -0.60 49.16 -1.46
N PHE A 150 -0.73 48.25 -0.50
CA PHE A 150 -0.05 48.35 0.80
C PHE A 150 1.47 48.21 0.70
N GLU A 151 1.97 47.52 -0.33
CA GLU A 151 3.39 47.43 -0.67
C GLU A 151 4.09 48.80 -0.68
N ALA A 152 3.39 49.85 -1.11
CA ALA A 152 3.99 51.18 -1.27
C ALA A 152 4.46 51.80 0.05
N TYR A 153 3.83 51.45 1.18
CA TYR A 153 4.22 51.92 2.51
C TYR A 153 5.47 51.21 3.01
N PHE A 154 5.54 49.90 2.75
CA PHE A 154 6.55 49.00 3.28
C PHE A 154 7.58 48.58 2.23
N ARG A 155 7.67 49.31 1.11
CA ARG A 155 8.61 48.96 0.05
C ARG A 155 10.04 48.91 0.61
N ASN A 156 10.72 47.79 0.35
CA ASN A 156 12.03 47.48 0.90
C ASN A 156 12.05 47.41 2.43
N ILE A 157 11.00 46.89 3.07
CA ILE A 157 10.87 46.80 4.54
C ILE A 157 12.14 46.23 5.21
N SER A 158 12.76 45.22 4.62
CA SER A 158 13.99 44.59 5.12
C SER A 158 15.22 45.51 5.18
N THR A 159 15.27 46.57 4.36
CA THR A 159 16.39 47.53 4.32
C THR A 159 16.04 48.89 4.88
N ALA A 160 14.75 49.26 4.85
CA ALA A 160 14.27 50.52 5.37
C ALA A 160 13.90 50.41 6.85
N PHE A 161 13.14 49.37 7.22
CA PHE A 161 12.60 49.12 8.55
C PHE A 161 13.39 47.99 9.24
N THR A 162 14.68 48.20 9.44
CA THR A 162 15.63 47.16 9.88
C THR A 162 15.42 46.64 11.31
N VAL A 163 14.59 47.31 12.11
CA VAL A 163 14.31 46.98 13.51
C VAL A 163 12.81 46.84 13.79
N LEU A 164 11.97 46.77 12.76
CA LEU A 164 10.53 46.69 12.93
C LEU A 164 10.12 45.33 13.49
N GLU A 165 9.41 45.33 14.61
CA GLU A 165 8.99 44.13 15.33
C GLU A 165 7.48 43.94 15.30
N SER A 166 6.68 45.01 15.26
CA SER A 166 5.22 44.86 15.13
C SER A 166 4.53 45.87 14.21
N VAL A 167 3.42 45.41 13.60
CA VAL A 167 2.43 46.25 12.91
C VAL A 167 1.04 45.92 13.42
N ARG A 168 0.27 46.95 13.76
CA ARG A 168 -1.12 46.87 14.19
C ARG A 168 -1.99 47.73 13.27
N ILE A 169 -3.07 47.18 12.73
CA ILE A 169 -4.05 47.85 11.88
C ILE A 169 -5.44 47.53 12.42
N GLU A 170 -6.06 48.48 13.10
CA GLU A 170 -7.35 48.30 13.76
C GLU A 170 -8.27 49.48 13.49
N GLN A 171 -9.58 49.25 13.48
CA GLN A 171 -10.58 50.32 13.33
C GLN A 171 -10.36 51.18 12.08
N CYS A 172 -9.78 50.59 11.03
CA CYS A 172 -9.50 51.25 9.77
C CYS A 172 -10.58 50.95 8.74
N ASN A 173 -10.84 51.90 7.84
CA ASN A 173 -11.54 51.63 6.60
C ASN A 173 -10.54 51.12 5.56
N LEU A 174 -10.65 49.83 5.22
CA LEU A 174 -9.79 49.15 4.25
C LEU A 174 -10.44 48.96 2.88
N SER A 175 -11.62 49.54 2.64
CA SER A 175 -12.41 49.31 1.43
C SER A 175 -11.80 49.90 0.15
N GLY A 176 -10.77 50.73 0.28
CA GLY A 176 -9.95 51.20 -0.84
C GLY A 176 -8.66 50.42 -1.03
N VAL A 177 -8.31 49.48 -0.15
CA VAL A 177 -7.09 48.68 -0.23
C VAL A 177 -7.31 47.56 -1.24
N THR A 178 -6.50 47.55 -2.29
CA THR A 178 -6.63 46.59 -3.40
C THR A 178 -5.62 45.46 -3.35
N SER A 179 -4.54 45.61 -2.57
CA SER A 179 -3.44 44.65 -2.54
C SER A 179 -2.62 44.76 -1.26
N PHE A 180 -2.38 43.62 -0.62
CA PHE A 180 -1.35 43.43 0.40
C PHE A 180 -0.08 42.76 -0.15
N ALA A 181 0.05 42.67 -1.47
CA ALA A 181 1.18 41.99 -2.09
C ALA A 181 2.51 42.54 -1.55
N ARG A 182 3.39 41.65 -1.09
CA ARG A 182 4.73 41.96 -0.54
C ARG A 182 4.76 43.00 0.60
N ALA A 183 3.64 43.31 1.25
CA ALA A 183 3.58 44.34 2.29
C ALA A 183 4.58 44.10 3.43
N PHE A 184 4.77 42.86 3.86
CA PHE A 184 5.66 42.50 4.97
C PHE A 184 6.78 41.54 4.53
N TYR A 185 7.10 41.55 3.24
CA TYR A 185 8.08 40.67 2.61
C TYR A 185 9.49 40.84 3.21
N SER A 186 10.10 39.72 3.62
CA SER A 186 11.46 39.66 4.18
C SER A 186 11.65 40.56 5.41
N SER A 187 10.58 40.82 6.16
CA SER A 187 10.61 41.70 7.33
C SER A 187 11.22 41.04 8.57
N THR A 188 11.56 41.86 9.56
CA THR A 188 11.99 41.43 10.90
C THR A 188 10.82 41.29 11.88
N LEU A 189 9.59 41.37 11.38
CA LEU A 189 8.38 41.36 12.18
C LEU A 189 8.27 40.09 13.01
N GLN A 190 7.84 40.27 14.24
CA GLN A 190 7.50 39.22 15.20
C GLN A 190 5.99 39.12 15.37
N LYS A 191 5.28 40.25 15.23
CA LYS A 191 3.85 40.36 15.48
C LYS A 191 3.13 41.20 14.44
N VAL A 192 2.02 40.70 13.89
CA VAL A 192 1.12 41.50 13.05
C VAL A 192 -0.33 41.28 13.47
N ILE A 193 -1.05 42.38 13.72
CA ILE A 193 -2.48 42.36 14.06
C ILE A 193 -3.22 43.21 13.02
N ILE A 194 -4.19 42.61 12.33
CA ILE A 194 -5.13 43.27 11.42
C ILE A 194 -6.53 42.76 11.78
N ARG A 195 -7.28 43.54 12.55
CA ARG A 195 -8.61 43.17 13.08
C ARG A 195 -9.52 44.39 13.19
N ASP A 196 -10.79 44.19 13.51
CA ASP A 196 -11.77 45.26 13.75
C ASP A 196 -11.82 46.33 12.64
N ASN A 197 -11.64 45.95 11.37
CA ASN A 197 -11.63 46.89 10.23
C ASN A 197 -12.97 46.91 9.49
N ASP A 198 -13.31 48.06 8.91
CA ASP A 198 -14.56 48.28 8.19
C ASP A 198 -14.37 48.23 6.66
N TYR A 199 -15.39 47.70 5.98
CA TYR A 199 -15.49 47.57 4.53
C TYR A 199 -16.84 48.12 4.06
N PRO A 200 -17.04 49.46 4.08
CA PRO A 200 -18.32 50.08 3.71
C PRO A 200 -18.70 49.92 2.23
N THR A 201 -17.79 49.40 1.39
CA THR A 201 -18.02 49.12 -0.03
C THR A 201 -17.74 47.65 -0.33
N ALA A 202 -18.08 47.18 -1.53
CA ALA A 202 -17.80 45.81 -1.96
C ALA A 202 -16.33 45.40 -1.72
N PRO A 203 -16.05 44.09 -1.53
CA PRO A 203 -14.71 43.58 -1.28
C PRO A 203 -13.70 44.11 -2.31
N SER A 204 -12.64 44.75 -1.83
CA SER A 204 -11.67 45.45 -2.69
C SER A 204 -10.32 44.74 -2.78
N LEU A 205 -10.00 43.86 -1.82
CA LEU A 205 -8.72 43.20 -1.72
C LEU A 205 -8.61 42.07 -2.75
N LEU A 206 -7.76 42.25 -3.76
CA LEU A 206 -7.66 41.31 -4.89
C LEU A 206 -6.50 40.30 -4.74
N THR A 207 -5.49 40.63 -3.93
CA THR A 207 -4.27 39.81 -3.80
C THR A 207 -3.56 40.03 -2.47
N MET A 208 -3.00 38.94 -1.94
CA MET A 208 -2.13 38.90 -0.77
C MET A 208 -0.75 38.30 -1.12
N GLU A 209 -0.38 38.32 -2.41
CA GLU A 209 0.83 37.69 -2.93
C GLU A 209 2.06 38.00 -2.09
N SER A 210 2.69 36.98 -1.51
CA SER A 210 3.93 37.09 -0.75
C SER A 210 3.86 38.09 0.42
N MET A 211 2.66 38.33 0.99
CA MET A 211 2.45 39.33 2.05
C MET A 211 3.44 39.17 3.20
N PHE A 212 3.63 37.95 3.72
CA PHE A 212 4.57 37.64 4.80
C PHE A 212 5.77 36.80 4.34
N SER A 213 5.99 36.66 3.03
CA SER A 213 7.06 35.77 2.55
C SER A 213 8.42 36.19 3.11
N SER A 214 9.16 35.25 3.69
CA SER A 214 10.44 35.44 4.38
C SER A 214 10.38 36.30 5.65
N ALA A 215 9.22 36.50 6.27
CA ALA A 215 9.09 37.05 7.63
C ALA A 215 9.50 35.99 8.68
N THR A 216 10.79 35.63 8.68
CA THR A 216 11.33 34.48 9.43
C THR A 216 11.23 34.56 10.96
N LYS A 217 10.85 35.72 11.50
CA LYS A 217 10.68 35.95 12.95
C LYS A 217 9.22 36.07 13.39
N LEU A 218 8.27 35.98 12.46
CA LEU A 218 6.85 36.15 12.74
C LEU A 218 6.37 34.98 13.60
N THR A 219 5.86 35.28 14.80
CA THR A 219 5.35 34.30 15.77
C THR A 219 3.90 34.56 16.14
N GLU A 220 3.43 35.81 16.06
CA GLU A 220 2.07 36.18 16.44
C GLU A 220 1.37 36.87 15.27
N LEU A 221 0.19 36.37 14.91
CA LEU A 221 -0.55 36.85 13.77
C LEU A 221 -2.06 36.81 14.04
N ASP A 222 -2.73 37.93 13.78
CA ASP A 222 -4.19 38.02 13.70
C ASP A 222 -4.55 38.74 12.40
N LEU A 223 -5.33 38.08 11.54
CA LEU A 223 -5.78 38.61 10.25
C LEU A 223 -7.31 38.65 10.14
N SER A 224 -8.03 38.54 11.26
CA SER A 224 -9.50 38.49 11.32
C SER A 224 -10.19 39.71 10.69
N GLY A 225 -9.50 40.85 10.61
CA GLY A 225 -9.99 42.08 10.00
C GLY A 225 -9.72 42.22 8.51
N LEU A 226 -9.33 41.15 7.81
CA LEU A 226 -9.20 41.15 6.36
C LEU A 226 -10.41 40.49 5.69
N ASP A 227 -11.08 41.22 4.80
CA ASP A 227 -12.03 40.63 3.86
C ASP A 227 -11.29 40.02 2.66
N THR A 228 -11.19 38.69 2.62
CA THR A 228 -10.49 37.95 1.56
C THR A 228 -11.41 37.43 0.45
N SER A 229 -12.72 37.73 0.49
CA SER A 229 -13.71 37.14 -0.43
C SER A 229 -13.49 37.43 -1.92
N ALA A 230 -12.78 38.53 -2.23
CA ALA A 230 -12.37 38.88 -3.60
C ALA A 230 -10.90 38.52 -3.93
N VAL A 231 -10.16 37.89 -3.02
CA VAL A 231 -8.77 37.52 -3.24
C VAL A 231 -8.70 36.37 -4.24
N THR A 232 -7.98 36.59 -5.33
CA THR A 232 -7.79 35.57 -6.37
C THR A 232 -6.40 34.92 -6.33
N ASN A 233 -5.45 35.52 -5.60
CA ASN A 233 -4.05 35.11 -5.58
C ASN A 233 -3.49 35.08 -4.14
N MET A 234 -3.23 33.86 -3.65
CA MET A 234 -2.58 33.57 -2.37
C MET A 234 -1.20 32.90 -2.57
N TYR A 235 -0.49 33.25 -3.66
CA TYR A 235 0.88 32.80 -3.88
C TYR A 235 1.79 33.28 -2.75
N ASN A 236 2.53 32.36 -2.11
CA ASN A 236 3.60 32.66 -1.14
C ASN A 236 3.18 33.42 0.13
N VAL A 237 1.90 33.49 0.51
CA VAL A 237 1.45 34.37 1.61
C VAL A 237 2.30 34.21 2.87
N PHE A 238 2.51 32.98 3.34
CA PHE A 238 3.29 32.63 4.55
C PHE A 238 4.61 31.93 4.25
N ASN A 239 5.08 31.97 3.00
CA ASN A 239 6.31 31.29 2.60
C ASN A 239 7.50 31.68 3.50
N ARG A 240 8.22 30.72 4.08
CA ARG A 240 9.37 30.94 4.98
C ARG A 240 9.05 31.72 6.26
N CYS A 241 7.81 31.67 6.76
CA CYS A 241 7.47 32.10 8.12
C CYS A 241 7.90 31.02 9.13
N ARG A 242 9.22 30.84 9.26
CA ARG A 242 9.84 29.70 9.98
C ARG A 242 9.58 29.66 11.48
N ALA A 243 9.17 30.77 12.07
CA ALA A 243 8.93 30.90 13.49
C ALA A 243 7.45 30.76 13.89
N LEU A 244 6.54 30.56 12.92
CA LEU A 244 5.13 30.30 13.21
C LEU A 244 4.97 28.87 13.75
N GLU A 245 4.48 28.77 14.99
CA GLU A 245 4.08 27.51 15.64
C GLU A 245 2.58 27.25 15.48
N GLU A 246 1.78 28.32 15.45
CA GLU A 246 0.34 28.32 15.27
C GLU A 246 -0.06 29.36 14.21
N LEU A 247 -1.15 29.08 13.50
CA LEU A 247 -1.69 29.98 12.48
C LEU A 247 -3.20 29.78 12.35
N ASP A 248 -3.96 30.83 12.62
CA ASP A 248 -5.40 30.86 12.40
C ASP A 248 -5.71 31.43 11.00
N VAL A 249 -6.38 30.61 10.18
CA VAL A 249 -6.88 30.96 8.84
C VAL A 249 -8.39 30.79 8.71
N SER A 250 -9.11 30.62 9.83
CA SER A 250 -10.56 30.36 9.85
C SER A 250 -11.38 31.48 9.21
N ASN A 251 -10.88 32.72 9.25
CA ASN A 251 -11.53 33.89 8.66
C ASN A 251 -11.30 34.05 7.16
N PHE A 252 -10.50 33.19 6.53
CA PHE A 252 -10.23 33.29 5.09
C PHE A 252 -11.40 32.73 4.29
N ASP A 253 -12.04 33.58 3.49
CA ASP A 253 -12.83 33.16 2.34
C ASP A 253 -11.87 32.93 1.16
N THR A 254 -11.78 31.68 0.69
CA THR A 254 -10.92 31.29 -0.43
C THR A 254 -11.69 30.95 -1.71
N SER A 255 -13.01 31.18 -1.75
CA SER A 255 -13.89 30.76 -2.86
C SER A 255 -13.50 31.36 -4.21
N SER A 256 -12.88 32.55 -4.20
CA SER A 256 -12.36 33.24 -5.40
C SER A 256 -10.89 32.90 -5.73
N VAL A 257 -10.19 32.15 -4.88
CA VAL A 257 -8.74 31.92 -5.02
C VAL A 257 -8.46 30.95 -6.16
N THR A 258 -7.56 31.35 -7.06
CA THR A 258 -7.16 30.54 -8.24
C THR A 258 -5.78 29.92 -8.11
N THR A 259 -4.96 30.40 -7.15
CA THR A 259 -3.61 29.91 -6.89
C THR A 259 -3.28 29.96 -5.40
N MET A 260 -2.86 28.82 -4.85
CA MET A 260 -2.36 28.65 -3.48
C MET A 260 -0.90 28.18 -3.47
N LYS A 261 -0.19 28.43 -4.59
CA LYS A 261 1.20 28.00 -4.75
C LYS A 261 2.08 28.51 -3.60
N SER A 262 2.83 27.60 -2.98
CA SER A 262 3.80 27.87 -1.92
C SER A 262 3.24 28.64 -0.72
N MET A 263 1.92 28.62 -0.50
CA MET A 263 1.25 29.45 0.52
C MET A 263 1.85 29.27 1.91
N PHE A 264 2.16 28.03 2.32
CA PHE A 264 2.76 27.70 3.62
C PHE A 264 4.17 27.11 3.52
N GLN A 265 4.81 27.16 2.34
CA GLN A 265 6.10 26.52 2.12
C GLN A 265 7.17 27.04 3.11
N TYR A 266 7.97 26.16 3.73
CA TYR A 266 8.96 26.45 4.78
C TYR A 266 8.38 27.04 6.09
N CYS A 267 7.12 26.76 6.44
CA CYS A 267 6.62 26.96 7.82
C CYS A 267 7.10 25.81 8.71
N GLU A 268 8.41 25.78 8.98
CA GLU A 268 9.13 24.63 9.53
C GLU A 268 8.67 24.22 10.95
N LEU A 269 8.16 25.17 11.75
CA LEU A 269 7.71 24.95 13.13
C LEU A 269 6.18 24.81 13.30
N LEU A 270 5.40 24.93 12.22
CA LEU A 270 3.94 24.85 12.29
C LEU A 270 3.51 23.40 12.57
N GLU A 271 2.94 23.13 13.75
CA GLU A 271 2.60 21.77 14.19
C GLU A 271 1.22 21.31 13.69
N LYS A 272 0.27 22.25 13.60
CA LYS A 272 -1.12 22.02 13.18
C LYS A 272 -1.60 23.17 12.32
N LEU A 273 -2.48 22.87 11.38
CA LEU A 273 -3.13 23.86 10.55
C LEU A 273 -4.54 23.38 10.20
N ASP A 274 -5.54 24.15 10.58
CA ASP A 274 -6.92 23.93 10.16
C ASP A 274 -7.16 24.63 8.82
N VAL A 275 -7.50 23.86 7.79
CA VAL A 275 -7.86 24.35 6.45
C VAL A 275 -9.27 23.92 6.05
N SER A 276 -10.10 23.53 7.02
CA SER A 276 -11.45 23.01 6.76
C SER A 276 -12.39 24.05 6.13
N ASN A 277 -12.12 25.34 6.33
CA ASN A 277 -12.86 26.45 5.72
C ASN A 277 -12.44 26.75 4.27
N PHE A 278 -11.39 26.13 3.73
CA PHE A 278 -10.91 26.45 2.40
C PHE A 278 -11.85 25.86 1.33
N ASP A 279 -12.40 26.71 0.49
CA ASP A 279 -12.96 26.35 -0.81
C ASP A 279 -11.84 26.40 -1.85
N THR A 280 -11.49 25.23 -2.40
CA THR A 280 -10.44 25.09 -3.41
C THR A 280 -10.97 24.81 -4.81
N SER A 281 -12.28 24.87 -5.04
CA SER A 281 -12.92 24.50 -6.32
C SER A 281 -12.43 25.32 -7.52
N SER A 282 -12.00 26.56 -7.28
CA SER A 282 -11.44 27.47 -8.30
C SER A 282 -9.91 27.39 -8.43
N VAL A 283 -9.22 26.62 -7.57
CA VAL A 283 -7.76 26.58 -7.53
C VAL A 283 -7.21 25.73 -8.69
N THR A 284 -6.28 26.30 -9.45
CA THR A 284 -5.66 25.64 -10.61
C THR A 284 -4.24 25.14 -10.34
N THR A 285 -3.62 25.60 -9.25
CA THR A 285 -2.27 25.17 -8.83
C THR A 285 -2.13 25.18 -7.31
N MET A 286 -1.61 24.07 -6.78
CA MET A 286 -1.27 23.85 -5.38
C MET A 286 0.23 23.53 -5.21
N GLN A 287 1.04 23.96 -6.19
CA GLN A 287 2.48 23.69 -6.21
C GLN A 287 3.11 24.12 -4.87
N SER A 288 3.82 23.20 -4.22
CA SER A 288 4.58 23.43 -2.99
C SER A 288 3.77 24.00 -1.83
N MET A 289 2.43 23.85 -1.81
CA MET A 289 1.57 24.52 -0.81
C MET A 289 2.02 24.28 0.64
N PHE A 290 2.42 23.06 0.97
CA PHE A 290 2.92 22.64 2.30
C PHE A 290 4.38 22.15 2.28
N ASP A 291 5.14 22.44 1.22
CA ASP A 291 6.53 21.98 1.11
C ASP A 291 7.39 22.49 2.28
N GLU A 292 8.14 21.59 2.93
CA GLU A 292 9.00 21.88 4.09
C GLU A 292 8.25 22.37 5.34
N CYS A 293 6.96 22.04 5.49
CA CYS A 293 6.24 22.10 6.77
C CYS A 293 6.66 20.90 7.66
N GLN A 294 7.91 20.94 8.13
CA GLN A 294 8.59 19.77 8.71
C GLN A 294 7.96 19.26 10.01
N SER A 295 7.39 20.14 10.81
CA SER A 295 6.78 19.83 12.12
C SER A 295 5.27 19.55 12.04
N LEU A 296 4.66 19.64 10.86
CA LEU A 296 3.21 19.46 10.70
C LEU A 296 2.82 18.00 10.95
N GLU A 297 2.11 17.75 12.05
CA GLU A 297 1.74 16.40 12.48
C GLU A 297 0.37 15.96 11.93
N ILE A 298 -0.56 16.92 11.82
CA ILE A 298 -1.94 16.70 11.42
C ILE A 298 -2.31 17.72 10.33
N LEU A 299 -2.83 17.21 9.22
CA LEU A 299 -3.37 18.00 8.14
C LEU A 299 -4.58 17.27 7.55
N ASP A 300 -5.75 17.87 7.69
CA ASP A 300 -6.98 17.40 7.04
C ASP A 300 -7.18 18.18 5.74
N VAL A 301 -7.21 17.46 4.61
CA VAL A 301 -7.46 18.01 3.27
C VAL A 301 -8.70 17.41 2.62
N SER A 302 -9.58 16.80 3.41
CA SER A 302 -10.78 16.10 2.91
C SER A 302 -11.79 17.04 2.23
N ASN A 303 -11.75 18.34 2.54
CA ASN A 303 -12.58 19.38 1.92
C ASN A 303 -12.00 19.88 0.57
N PHE A 304 -10.79 19.50 0.18
CA PHE A 304 -10.18 20.04 -1.03
C PHE A 304 -10.84 19.45 -2.28
N ASP A 305 -11.39 20.32 -3.12
CA ASP A 305 -11.72 20.03 -4.50
C ASP A 305 -10.47 20.27 -5.36
N THR A 306 -9.93 19.21 -5.96
CA THR A 306 -8.73 19.27 -6.82
C THR A 306 -9.03 19.09 -8.31
N SER A 307 -10.31 19.03 -8.71
CA SER A 307 -10.73 18.73 -10.09
C SER A 307 -10.18 19.71 -11.15
N SER A 308 -9.95 20.97 -10.73
CA SER A 308 -9.37 22.03 -11.57
C SER A 308 -7.84 22.14 -11.48
N VAL A 309 -7.19 21.39 -10.58
CA VAL A 309 -5.76 21.51 -10.31
C VAL A 309 -4.94 20.83 -11.41
N THR A 310 -3.98 21.56 -11.99
CA THR A 310 -3.11 21.05 -13.06
C THR A 310 -1.67 20.80 -12.62
N ASP A 311 -1.26 21.38 -11.48
CA ASP A 311 0.11 21.33 -10.96
C ASP A 311 0.10 21.08 -9.44
N MET A 312 0.46 19.85 -9.04
CA MET A 312 0.60 19.38 -7.65
C MET A 312 2.07 19.19 -7.25
N THR A 313 2.99 19.82 -8.00
CA THR A 313 4.42 19.71 -7.77
C THR A 313 4.76 19.99 -6.31
N ALA A 314 5.43 19.05 -5.64
CA ALA A 314 5.97 19.17 -4.29
C ALA A 314 4.94 19.57 -3.21
N MET A 315 3.64 19.33 -3.42
CA MET A 315 2.58 19.82 -2.54
C MET A 315 2.80 19.47 -1.05
N PHE A 316 3.26 18.24 -0.75
CA PHE A 316 3.54 17.75 0.60
C PHE A 316 5.02 17.38 0.79
N GLN A 317 5.91 17.91 -0.04
CA GLN A 317 7.31 17.56 0.03
C GLN A 317 7.89 17.92 1.42
N ASN A 318 8.70 17.03 2.00
CA ASN A 318 9.40 17.22 3.26
C ASN A 318 8.50 17.54 4.48
N CYS A 319 7.23 17.16 4.44
CA CYS A 319 6.37 17.11 5.63
C CYS A 319 6.73 15.89 6.51
N TYR A 320 7.90 15.96 7.16
CA TYR A 320 8.53 14.80 7.81
C TYR A 320 7.69 14.23 8.97
N ALA A 321 6.95 15.07 9.69
CA ALA A 321 6.19 14.71 10.87
C ALA A 321 4.80 14.09 10.57
N LEU A 322 4.29 14.18 9.34
CA LEU A 322 3.00 13.57 9.00
C LEU A 322 3.05 12.04 9.14
N GLU A 323 2.17 11.48 9.98
CA GLU A 323 2.00 10.03 10.17
C GLU A 323 0.90 9.44 9.28
N LYS A 324 -0.11 10.25 8.95
CA LYS A 324 -1.23 9.90 8.06
C LYS A 324 -1.49 11.08 7.12
N LEU A 325 -1.85 10.76 5.88
CA LEU A 325 -2.37 11.72 4.93
C LEU A 325 -3.53 11.05 4.18
N ASP A 326 -4.73 11.60 4.32
CA ASP A 326 -5.91 11.15 3.57
C ASP A 326 -6.08 12.04 2.35
N ILE A 327 -6.07 11.43 1.17
CA ILE A 327 -6.16 12.09 -0.14
C ILE A 327 -7.20 11.39 -1.02
N SER A 328 -8.12 10.65 -0.42
CA SER A 328 -9.15 9.88 -1.13
C SER A 328 -10.12 10.74 -1.96
N ASN A 329 -10.21 12.03 -1.67
CA ASN A 329 -11.00 13.03 -2.38
C ASN A 329 -10.27 13.66 -3.58
N PHE A 330 -8.98 13.35 -3.80
CA PHE A 330 -8.22 14.03 -4.85
C PHE A 330 -8.60 13.52 -6.24
N ASP A 331 -9.22 14.39 -7.04
CA ASP A 331 -9.34 14.22 -8.48
C ASP A 331 -8.05 14.69 -9.16
N THR A 332 -7.34 13.76 -9.80
CA THR A 332 -6.08 14.05 -10.52
C THR A 332 -6.24 14.05 -12.04
N SER A 333 -7.46 13.94 -12.58
CA SER A 333 -7.72 13.81 -14.03
C SER A 333 -7.22 15.01 -14.86
N SER A 334 -7.09 16.18 -14.24
CA SER A 334 -6.53 17.41 -14.86
C SER A 334 -5.02 17.60 -14.62
N VAL A 335 -4.39 16.78 -13.78
CA VAL A 335 -3.03 17.01 -13.29
C VAL A 335 -1.99 16.63 -14.36
N THR A 336 -1.07 17.55 -14.62
CA THR A 336 0.03 17.35 -15.59
C THR A 336 1.41 17.22 -14.94
N LYS A 337 1.56 17.63 -13.67
CA LYS A 337 2.84 17.61 -12.93
C LYS A 337 2.65 17.13 -11.49
N MET A 338 3.42 16.11 -11.12
CA MET A 338 3.45 15.49 -9.79
C MET A 338 4.90 15.36 -9.25
N TYR A 339 5.83 16.19 -9.74
CA TYR A 339 7.23 16.20 -9.28
C TYR A 339 7.29 16.29 -7.75
N ALA A 340 7.97 15.33 -7.11
CA ALA A 340 8.21 15.31 -5.67
C ALA A 340 6.97 15.44 -4.75
N MET A 341 5.75 15.18 -5.24
CA MET A 341 4.50 15.47 -4.52
C MET A 341 4.47 14.91 -3.09
N PHE A 342 4.97 13.68 -2.89
CA PHE A 342 5.02 12.98 -1.60
C PHE A 342 6.47 12.74 -1.11
N SER A 343 7.45 13.44 -1.69
CA SER A 343 8.85 13.23 -1.33
C SER A 343 9.09 13.59 0.14
N GLY A 344 9.71 12.69 0.91
CA GLY A 344 10.09 12.97 2.29
C GLY A 344 8.97 12.78 3.31
N LEU A 345 7.88 12.09 2.98
CA LEU A 345 6.90 11.66 3.99
C LEU A 345 7.47 10.50 4.82
N TYR A 346 8.27 10.83 5.85
CA TYR A 346 8.96 9.84 6.68
C TYR A 346 8.03 9.04 7.58
N GLY A 347 6.98 9.65 8.13
CA GLY A 347 6.03 9.02 9.04
C GLY A 347 4.93 8.22 8.35
N VAL A 348 4.56 8.57 7.11
CA VAL A 348 3.43 7.95 6.41
C VAL A 348 3.72 6.48 6.04
N GLY A 349 3.05 5.57 6.75
CA GLY A 349 3.22 4.12 6.57
C GLY A 349 2.36 3.50 5.47
N LYS A 350 1.23 4.15 5.14
CA LYS A 350 0.28 3.77 4.09
C LYS A 350 -0.19 5.02 3.37
N LEU A 351 -0.18 4.98 2.04
CA LEU A 351 -0.66 6.05 1.17
C LEU A 351 -1.49 5.43 0.05
N ASP A 352 -2.74 5.83 -0.07
CA ASP A 352 -3.65 5.33 -1.11
C ASP A 352 -3.63 6.29 -2.31
N VAL A 353 -3.11 5.81 -3.44
CA VAL A 353 -3.07 6.53 -4.73
C VAL A 353 -3.70 5.69 -5.85
N SER A 354 -4.40 4.60 -5.53
CA SER A 354 -4.90 3.65 -6.55
C SER A 354 -6.03 4.24 -7.41
N HIS A 355 -6.59 5.38 -7.00
CA HIS A 355 -7.63 6.12 -7.70
C HIS A 355 -7.08 7.25 -8.59
N PHE A 356 -5.77 7.55 -8.53
CA PHE A 356 -5.18 8.64 -9.31
C PHE A 356 -5.24 8.35 -10.81
N ASP A 357 -5.84 9.25 -11.58
CA ASP A 357 -5.67 9.31 -13.03
C ASP A 357 -4.35 10.03 -13.36
N THR A 358 -3.38 9.32 -13.91
CA THR A 358 -2.08 9.87 -14.33
C THR A 358 -1.95 10.02 -15.85
N SER A 359 -3.04 9.86 -16.61
CA SER A 359 -3.01 9.81 -18.07
C SER A 359 -2.49 11.09 -18.75
N LEU A 360 -2.59 12.25 -18.06
CA LEU A 360 -2.07 13.54 -18.51
C LEU A 360 -0.74 13.94 -17.86
N VAL A 361 -0.21 13.13 -16.93
CA VAL A 361 1.00 13.46 -16.18
C VAL A 361 2.24 13.37 -17.06
N THR A 362 3.05 14.42 -17.05
CA THR A 362 4.28 14.55 -17.85
C THR A 362 5.56 14.44 -17.01
N THR A 363 5.47 14.69 -15.70
CA THR A 363 6.60 14.65 -14.74
C THR A 363 6.15 14.07 -13.40
N MET A 364 6.87 13.06 -12.90
CA MET A 364 6.65 12.43 -11.58
C MET A 364 7.97 11.96 -10.94
N ASN A 365 9.09 12.56 -11.36
CA ASN A 365 10.38 12.32 -10.74
C ASN A 365 10.32 12.68 -9.24
N ARG A 366 11.03 11.90 -8.42
CA ARG A 366 11.04 12.00 -6.96
C ARG A 366 9.69 11.88 -6.26
N MET A 367 8.60 11.48 -6.94
CA MET A 367 7.24 11.53 -6.38
C MET A 367 7.12 10.88 -4.99
N PHE A 368 7.77 9.74 -4.77
CA PHE A 368 7.80 9.02 -3.49
C PHE A 368 9.21 8.97 -2.89
N GLN A 369 10.13 9.83 -3.32
CA GLN A 369 11.49 9.86 -2.79
C GLN A 369 11.45 9.90 -1.27
N ASN A 370 12.30 9.13 -0.61
CA ASN A 370 12.50 9.20 0.83
C ASN A 370 11.25 8.84 1.68
N CYS A 371 10.22 8.18 1.13
CA CYS A 371 9.09 7.64 1.89
C CYS A 371 9.51 6.38 2.68
N LYS A 372 10.25 6.58 3.77
CA LYS A 372 10.97 5.51 4.50
C LYS A 372 10.05 4.50 5.18
N SER A 373 8.86 4.92 5.61
CA SER A 373 7.91 4.06 6.33
C SER A 373 6.87 3.37 5.44
N LEU A 374 6.79 3.76 4.16
CA LEU A 374 5.82 3.24 3.20
C LEU A 374 6.11 1.77 2.87
N LYS A 375 5.22 0.87 3.27
CA LYS A 375 5.40 -0.59 3.13
C LYS A 375 4.79 -1.15 1.86
N GLU A 376 3.65 -0.59 1.47
CA GLU A 376 2.81 -0.99 0.35
C GLU A 376 2.43 0.27 -0.42
N LEU A 377 2.40 0.16 -1.73
CA LEU A 377 2.05 1.24 -2.64
C LEU A 377 1.41 0.63 -3.89
N ASP A 378 0.10 0.84 -4.04
CA ASP A 378 -0.61 0.43 -5.24
C ASP A 378 -0.57 1.55 -6.28
N ILE A 379 0.15 1.29 -7.36
CA ILE A 379 0.33 2.19 -8.52
C ILE A 379 0.13 1.42 -9.83
N GLY A 380 -0.52 0.25 -9.79
CA GLY A 380 -0.72 -0.58 -10.97
C GLY A 380 -1.56 0.12 -12.05
N ASN A 381 -2.41 1.07 -11.64
CA ASN A 381 -3.25 1.89 -12.51
C ASN A 381 -2.51 3.08 -13.16
N PHE A 382 -1.29 3.42 -12.74
CA PHE A 382 -0.57 4.58 -13.26
C PHE A 382 -0.25 4.39 -14.75
N ASN A 383 -0.76 5.30 -15.58
CA ASN A 383 -0.38 5.44 -16.98
C ASN A 383 0.81 6.40 -17.10
N THR A 384 1.97 5.89 -17.52
CA THR A 384 3.18 6.72 -17.68
C THR A 384 3.51 7.06 -19.13
N SER A 385 2.60 6.84 -20.08
CA SER A 385 2.89 6.97 -21.52
C SER A 385 3.30 8.38 -21.96
N LEU A 386 2.88 9.43 -21.23
CA LEU A 386 3.27 10.83 -21.45
C LEU A 386 4.40 11.30 -20.53
N VAL A 387 4.83 10.46 -19.57
CA VAL A 387 5.83 10.84 -18.57
C VAL A 387 7.20 10.89 -19.20
N THR A 388 7.85 12.04 -19.07
CA THR A 388 9.20 12.26 -19.59
C THR A 388 10.28 12.09 -18.54
N ASP A 389 9.96 12.24 -17.25
CA ASP A 389 10.92 12.15 -16.14
C ASP A 389 10.35 11.35 -14.96
N MET A 390 11.01 10.23 -14.65
CA MET A 390 10.78 9.37 -13.46
C MET A 390 12.07 9.18 -12.65
N ASP A 391 13.05 10.10 -12.77
CA ASP A 391 14.26 10.08 -11.96
C ASP A 391 13.92 9.93 -10.46
N ARG A 392 14.61 9.03 -9.76
CA ARG A 392 14.57 8.92 -8.30
C ARG A 392 13.17 8.70 -7.70
N MET A 393 12.22 8.17 -8.46
CA MET A 393 10.81 8.06 -8.03
C MET A 393 10.64 7.32 -6.69
N PHE A 394 11.41 6.25 -6.45
CA PHE A 394 11.35 5.43 -5.23
C PHE A 394 12.66 5.44 -4.43
N ILE A 395 13.53 6.43 -4.65
CA ILE A 395 14.83 6.49 -3.98
C ILE A 395 14.63 6.48 -2.46
N ASN A 396 15.37 5.63 -1.74
CA ASN A 396 15.30 5.46 -0.28
C ASN A 396 13.90 5.11 0.29
N CYS A 397 13.00 4.52 -0.49
CA CYS A 397 11.79 3.86 0.03
C CYS A 397 12.13 2.54 0.72
N ALA A 398 12.85 2.61 1.84
CA ALA A 398 13.54 1.47 2.44
C ALA A 398 12.60 0.37 2.98
N ALA A 399 11.31 0.67 3.25
CA ALA A 399 10.33 -0.29 3.75
C ALA A 399 9.47 -0.95 2.66
N LEU A 400 9.54 -0.47 1.41
CA LEU A 400 8.69 -0.92 0.32
C LEU A 400 9.11 -2.33 -0.15
N LYS A 401 8.17 -3.29 -0.14
CA LYS A 401 8.46 -4.71 -0.40
C LYS A 401 8.11 -5.18 -1.80
N SER A 402 7.07 -4.62 -2.38
CA SER A 402 6.52 -5.02 -3.67
C SER A 402 6.13 -3.80 -4.50
N LEU A 403 6.33 -3.88 -5.81
CA LEU A 403 5.91 -2.87 -6.77
C LEU A 403 5.30 -3.53 -8.01
N TYR A 404 4.20 -2.95 -8.48
CA TYR A 404 3.46 -3.36 -9.68
C TYR A 404 3.53 -2.22 -10.69
N LEU A 405 4.29 -2.43 -11.77
CA LEU A 405 4.61 -1.44 -12.80
C LEU A 405 4.07 -1.88 -14.18
N ASP A 406 2.89 -2.50 -14.19
CA ASP A 406 2.22 -3.13 -15.34
C ASP A 406 2.03 -2.20 -16.55
N ASN A 407 1.73 -0.93 -16.27
CA ASN A 407 1.39 0.09 -17.26
C ASN A 407 2.53 1.11 -17.48
N PHE A 408 3.72 0.83 -16.93
CA PHE A 408 4.86 1.72 -17.06
C PHE A 408 5.53 1.61 -18.43
N THR A 409 6.05 2.74 -18.91
CA THR A 409 6.82 2.88 -20.15
C THR A 409 8.15 3.55 -19.85
N THR A 410 9.18 3.24 -20.64
CA THR A 410 10.49 3.90 -20.48
C THR A 410 10.39 5.41 -20.71
N ALA A 411 10.58 6.20 -19.65
CA ALA A 411 10.65 7.67 -19.75
C ALA A 411 12.01 8.13 -20.31
N LYS A 412 12.09 9.41 -20.71
CA LYS A 412 13.33 10.02 -21.22
C LYS A 412 14.44 10.03 -20.16
N THR A 413 14.09 10.24 -18.90
CA THR A 413 15.00 10.17 -17.75
C THR A 413 14.39 9.29 -16.65
N MET A 414 15.20 8.36 -16.13
CA MET A 414 14.81 7.41 -15.07
C MET A 414 16.03 7.01 -14.21
N THR A 415 16.90 7.96 -13.89
CA THR A 415 18.13 7.72 -13.13
C THR A 415 17.82 7.47 -11.65
N ASP A 416 18.51 6.51 -11.03
CA ASP A 416 18.43 6.16 -9.60
C ASP A 416 17.01 5.86 -9.10
N MET A 417 16.13 5.30 -9.95
CA MET A 417 14.71 5.11 -9.63
C MET A 417 14.49 4.27 -8.38
N PHE A 418 15.28 3.20 -8.19
CA PHE A 418 15.16 2.25 -7.07
C PHE A 418 16.32 2.33 -6.06
N THR A 419 17.20 3.34 -6.17
CA THR A 419 18.38 3.43 -5.30
C THR A 419 17.95 3.53 -3.84
N GLY A 420 18.41 2.62 -2.98
CA GLY A 420 18.06 2.61 -1.55
C GLY A 420 16.67 2.02 -1.22
N THR A 421 15.94 1.47 -2.19
CA THR A 421 14.71 0.68 -1.97
C THR A 421 15.07 -0.75 -1.52
N THR A 422 15.79 -0.87 -0.40
CA THR A 422 16.51 -2.09 0.00
C THR A 422 15.63 -3.29 0.35
N SER A 423 14.39 -3.05 0.82
CA SER A 423 13.44 -4.10 1.17
C SER A 423 12.65 -4.67 -0.01
N LEU A 424 12.86 -4.17 -1.23
CA LEU A 424 12.12 -4.63 -2.40
C LEU A 424 12.47 -6.09 -2.71
N THR A 425 11.47 -6.97 -2.63
CA THR A 425 11.59 -8.41 -2.90
C THR A 425 10.75 -8.89 -4.07
N TYR A 426 9.79 -8.08 -4.52
CA TYR A 426 8.94 -8.40 -5.66
C TYR A 426 8.78 -7.18 -6.57
N LEU A 427 8.88 -7.41 -7.87
CA LEU A 427 8.72 -6.38 -8.88
C LEU A 427 7.99 -6.96 -10.09
N PHE A 428 6.76 -6.54 -10.34
CA PHE A 428 6.02 -6.86 -11.56
C PHE A 428 6.19 -5.72 -12.56
N VAL A 429 6.59 -6.01 -13.81
CA VAL A 429 7.06 -4.98 -14.74
C VAL A 429 6.46 -5.17 -16.13
N SER A 430 5.92 -4.09 -16.70
CA SER A 430 5.61 -3.94 -18.12
C SER A 430 6.79 -4.26 -19.03
N HIS A 431 6.54 -4.97 -20.14
CA HIS A 431 7.54 -5.17 -21.21
C HIS A 431 7.97 -3.85 -21.89
N ASN A 432 7.26 -2.73 -21.67
CA ASN A 432 7.61 -1.41 -22.20
C ASN A 432 8.62 -0.64 -21.33
N LEU A 433 9.03 -1.17 -20.18
CA LEU A 433 10.02 -0.59 -19.28
C LEU A 433 11.39 -1.26 -19.44
N SER A 434 12.37 -0.58 -20.02
CA SER A 434 13.63 -1.22 -20.44
C SER A 434 14.80 -1.08 -19.45
N THR A 435 14.62 -0.31 -18.37
CA THR A 435 15.70 0.02 -17.43
C THR A 435 15.26 -0.08 -15.96
N PHE A 436 16.19 -0.54 -15.12
CA PHE A 436 15.99 -0.80 -13.68
C PHE A 436 17.05 -0.08 -12.85
N THR A 437 17.26 1.22 -13.10
CA THR A 437 18.38 1.95 -12.51
C THR A 437 18.28 2.00 -10.98
N GLY A 438 19.40 1.82 -10.29
CA GLY A 438 19.43 1.84 -8.83
C GLY A 438 18.86 0.59 -8.15
N LEU A 439 18.33 -0.38 -8.90
CA LEU A 439 17.85 -1.64 -8.33
C LEU A 439 19.03 -2.43 -7.75
N GLU A 440 18.86 -2.96 -6.53
CA GLU A 440 19.95 -3.67 -5.86
C GLU A 440 20.46 -4.86 -6.69
N ASN A 441 21.78 -4.94 -6.78
CA ASN A 441 22.47 -5.72 -7.80
C ASN A 441 22.78 -7.16 -7.37
N THR A 442 21.84 -7.91 -6.77
CA THR A 442 22.03 -9.36 -6.57
C THR A 442 20.72 -10.14 -6.43
N SER A 443 20.73 -11.33 -7.04
CA SER A 443 19.80 -12.45 -6.80
C SER A 443 18.34 -12.20 -7.19
N TRP A 444 18.10 -11.57 -8.34
CA TRP A 444 16.76 -11.56 -8.90
C TRP A 444 16.53 -12.79 -9.80
N TYR A 445 15.29 -13.27 -9.88
CA TYR A 445 14.88 -14.27 -10.85
C TYR A 445 13.49 -13.98 -11.43
N ASP A 446 13.25 -14.45 -12.65
CA ASP A 446 11.91 -14.47 -13.26
C ASP A 446 11.04 -15.53 -12.60
N GLU A 447 9.91 -15.13 -12.02
CA GLU A 447 9.02 -16.06 -11.30
C GLU A 447 8.30 -17.06 -12.21
N LYS A 448 8.09 -16.72 -13.50
CA LYS A 448 7.38 -17.57 -14.46
C LYS A 448 8.30 -18.63 -15.05
N ASN A 449 9.50 -18.22 -15.46
CA ASN A 449 10.45 -19.10 -16.17
C ASN A 449 11.61 -19.59 -15.28
N TRP A 450 11.67 -19.18 -14.01
CA TRP A 450 12.72 -19.56 -13.05
C TRP A 450 14.14 -19.29 -13.55
N VAL A 451 14.36 -18.13 -14.17
CA VAL A 451 15.68 -17.72 -14.68
C VAL A 451 16.36 -16.83 -13.65
N GLN A 452 17.43 -17.33 -13.01
CA GLN A 452 18.23 -16.55 -12.05
C GLN A 452 19.19 -15.59 -12.78
N PHE A 453 19.35 -14.37 -12.25
CA PHE A 453 20.29 -13.38 -12.75
C PHE A 453 21.40 -13.11 -11.72
N SER A 454 22.66 -13.21 -12.16
CA SER A 454 23.83 -12.92 -11.33
C SER A 454 24.06 -11.43 -11.08
N ASN A 455 23.49 -10.58 -11.93
CA ASN A 455 23.60 -9.13 -11.85
C ASN A 455 22.47 -8.44 -12.62
N LEU A 456 22.32 -7.14 -12.37
CA LEU A 456 21.32 -6.29 -12.99
C LEU A 456 21.40 -6.24 -14.51
N SER A 457 22.61 -6.30 -15.09
CA SER A 457 22.81 -6.26 -16.55
C SER A 457 22.19 -7.47 -17.25
N GLN A 458 22.29 -8.66 -16.63
CA GLN A 458 21.64 -9.88 -17.12
C GLN A 458 20.12 -9.77 -17.05
N LEU A 459 19.58 -9.33 -15.90
CA LEU A 459 18.14 -9.11 -15.74
C LEU A 459 17.61 -8.13 -16.79
N GLN A 460 18.28 -6.98 -16.98
CA GLN A 460 17.88 -5.98 -17.98
C GLN A 460 17.92 -6.55 -19.41
N THR A 461 18.94 -7.35 -19.72
CA THR A 461 19.05 -7.97 -21.05
C THR A 461 17.99 -9.03 -21.28
N TYR A 462 17.61 -9.77 -20.25
CA TYR A 462 16.53 -10.75 -20.29
C TYR A 462 15.17 -10.08 -20.43
N HIS A 463 14.90 -9.04 -19.64
CA HIS A 463 13.63 -8.31 -19.64
C HIS A 463 13.33 -7.65 -20.99
N ARG A 464 14.34 -7.06 -21.64
CA ARG A 464 14.21 -6.47 -22.98
C ARG A 464 13.76 -7.44 -24.09
N LYS A 465 13.76 -8.75 -23.83
CA LYS A 465 13.29 -9.78 -24.77
C LYS A 465 11.87 -10.27 -24.48
N GLN A 466 11.27 -9.84 -23.38
CA GLN A 466 9.92 -10.25 -22.99
C GLN A 466 8.90 -9.54 -23.88
N SER A 467 7.83 -10.26 -24.23
CA SER A 467 6.68 -9.71 -24.96
C SER A 467 5.49 -9.42 -24.06
N GLU A 468 5.54 -9.84 -22.80
CA GLU A 468 4.47 -9.74 -21.81
C GLU A 468 5.05 -9.15 -20.51
N PRO A 469 4.21 -8.52 -19.66
CA PRO A 469 4.62 -8.15 -18.32
C PRO A 469 5.22 -9.35 -17.55
N THR A 470 6.27 -9.09 -16.77
CA THR A 470 7.04 -10.15 -16.10
C THR A 470 7.23 -9.82 -14.63
N GLY A 471 7.02 -10.83 -13.77
CA GLY A 471 7.28 -10.75 -12.34
C GLY A 471 8.69 -11.21 -11.99
N TYR A 472 9.39 -10.40 -11.21
CA TYR A 472 10.71 -10.68 -10.69
C TYR A 472 10.68 -10.80 -9.17
N ARG A 473 11.34 -11.83 -8.65
CA ARG A 473 11.51 -12.07 -7.22
C ARG A 473 12.97 -11.96 -6.83
N LYS A 474 13.22 -11.47 -5.62
CA LYS A 474 14.57 -11.39 -5.04
C LYS A 474 14.79 -12.59 -4.11
N GLY A 475 15.88 -13.32 -4.34
CA GLY A 475 16.27 -14.52 -3.64
C GLY A 475 16.93 -15.53 -4.59
N GLU A 476 17.48 -16.60 -4.03
CA GLU A 476 17.79 -17.80 -4.81
C GLU A 476 16.58 -18.73 -4.74
N PHE A 477 16.19 -19.29 -5.88
CA PHE A 477 15.28 -20.43 -5.89
C PHE A 477 16.08 -21.73 -5.77
N LEU A 478 15.41 -22.74 -5.25
CA LEU A 478 15.92 -24.10 -5.17
C LEU A 478 15.39 -24.89 -6.36
N SER A 479 16.18 -25.84 -6.85
CA SER A 479 15.78 -26.75 -7.93
C SER A 479 15.89 -28.21 -7.49
N LEU A 480 14.87 -29.01 -7.73
CA LEU A 480 14.88 -30.46 -7.56
C LEU A 480 14.87 -31.13 -8.93
N THR A 481 15.95 -31.83 -9.26
CA THR A 481 16.02 -32.67 -10.46
C THR A 481 15.67 -34.11 -10.09
N MET A 482 14.66 -34.67 -10.74
CA MET A 482 14.16 -36.02 -10.53
C MET A 482 14.60 -36.90 -11.69
N ASP A 483 15.62 -37.74 -11.48
CA ASP A 483 16.17 -38.62 -12.49
C ASP A 483 15.51 -40.00 -12.43
N ALA A 484 14.75 -40.35 -13.47
CA ALA A 484 13.99 -41.59 -13.54
C ALA A 484 14.88 -42.84 -13.70
N MET A 485 16.20 -42.72 -13.86
CA MET A 485 17.15 -43.85 -13.87
C MET A 485 16.72 -45.00 -14.81
N GLY A 486 16.40 -44.65 -16.06
CA GLY A 486 15.94 -45.57 -17.10
C GLY A 486 14.45 -45.94 -17.03
N GLY A 487 13.67 -45.29 -16.16
CA GLY A 487 12.22 -45.14 -16.32
C GLY A 487 11.86 -43.87 -17.09
N GLN A 488 10.57 -43.60 -17.25
CA GLN A 488 10.03 -42.44 -17.96
C GLN A 488 8.87 -41.83 -17.20
N PHE A 489 8.74 -40.51 -17.26
CA PHE A 489 7.53 -39.79 -16.82
C PHE A 489 6.43 -39.85 -17.90
N GLU A 490 5.23 -39.36 -17.59
CA GLU A 490 4.07 -39.40 -18.51
C GLU A 490 4.32 -38.77 -19.89
N ASP A 491 5.21 -37.79 -19.95
CA ASP A 491 5.66 -37.08 -21.16
C ASP A 491 6.84 -37.76 -21.86
N ALA A 492 7.18 -38.99 -21.47
CA ALA A 492 8.31 -39.77 -21.95
C ALA A 492 9.69 -39.14 -21.70
N GLU A 493 9.79 -38.16 -20.79
CA GLU A 493 11.06 -37.62 -20.33
C GLU A 493 11.70 -38.54 -19.28
N GLU A 494 13.03 -38.61 -19.25
CA GLU A 494 13.79 -39.36 -18.24
C GLU A 494 14.14 -38.50 -17.01
N GLN A 495 13.94 -37.19 -17.09
CA GLN A 495 14.21 -36.26 -16.00
C GLN A 495 13.09 -35.23 -15.89
N LYS A 496 12.70 -34.86 -14.67
CA LYS A 496 11.84 -33.71 -14.39
C LYS A 496 12.52 -32.74 -13.45
N VAL A 497 12.29 -31.45 -13.65
CA VAL A 497 12.84 -30.39 -12.79
C VAL A 497 11.70 -29.61 -12.19
N GLN A 498 11.76 -29.42 -10.86
CA GLN A 498 10.90 -28.49 -10.14
C GLN A 498 11.74 -27.34 -9.60
N SER A 499 11.13 -26.16 -9.52
CA SER A 499 11.72 -24.97 -8.89
C SER A 499 10.79 -24.43 -7.81
N LYS A 500 11.35 -24.11 -6.65
CA LYS A 500 10.61 -23.63 -5.46
C LYS A 500 11.44 -22.59 -4.71
N ILE A 501 10.82 -21.80 -3.84
CA ILE A 501 11.57 -21.00 -2.86
C ILE A 501 11.80 -21.80 -1.58
N SER A 502 12.83 -21.43 -0.81
CA SER A 502 13.13 -22.11 0.45
C SER A 502 11.94 -22.09 1.40
N GLY A 503 11.61 -23.24 1.99
CA GLY A 503 10.46 -23.42 2.88
C GLY A 503 9.20 -23.99 2.22
N GLU A 504 9.10 -24.00 0.89
CA GLU A 504 8.04 -24.70 0.15
C GLU A 504 8.29 -26.20 0.08
N TYR A 505 7.27 -26.99 -0.26
CA TYR A 505 7.38 -28.44 -0.41
C TYR A 505 7.51 -28.85 -1.88
N TRP A 506 8.30 -29.88 -2.12
CA TRP A 506 8.42 -30.51 -3.44
C TRP A 506 7.21 -31.38 -3.72
N ASP A 507 6.80 -31.43 -4.98
CA ASP A 507 5.72 -32.31 -5.42
C ASP A 507 6.31 -33.68 -5.77
N GLU A 508 5.76 -34.78 -5.25
CA GLU A 508 6.23 -36.11 -5.64
C GLU A 508 5.63 -36.50 -6.99
N ILE A 509 6.49 -36.66 -8.00
CA ILE A 509 6.13 -37.14 -9.34
C ILE A 509 6.70 -38.55 -9.51
N VAL A 510 5.85 -39.52 -9.84
CA VAL A 510 6.24 -40.94 -9.93
C VAL A 510 6.45 -41.32 -11.41
N PRO A 511 7.65 -41.76 -11.82
CA PRO A 511 7.91 -42.28 -13.15
C PRO A 511 7.45 -43.74 -13.27
N VAL A 512 7.41 -44.27 -14.50
CA VAL A 512 7.12 -45.67 -14.80
C VAL A 512 8.28 -46.33 -15.54
N LYS A 513 8.48 -47.63 -15.32
CA LYS A 513 9.49 -48.43 -16.03
C LYS A 513 8.92 -49.82 -16.31
N GLU A 514 8.95 -50.24 -17.56
CA GLU A 514 8.44 -51.56 -18.00
C GLU A 514 9.16 -52.68 -17.23
N ASP A 515 8.41 -53.63 -16.67
CA ASP A 515 8.89 -54.77 -15.87
C ASP A 515 9.59 -54.44 -14.53
N TYR A 516 9.51 -53.20 -14.03
CA TYR A 516 10.02 -52.83 -12.70
C TYR A 516 8.94 -52.13 -11.88
N TYR A 517 9.04 -52.20 -10.55
CA TYR A 517 8.28 -51.33 -9.65
C TYR A 517 9.15 -50.20 -9.09
N PHE A 518 8.53 -49.05 -8.86
CA PHE A 518 9.15 -47.87 -8.28
C PHE A 518 9.20 -47.98 -6.75
N ASP A 519 10.39 -48.12 -6.17
CA ASP A 519 10.58 -48.24 -4.71
C ASP A 519 10.58 -46.88 -3.99
N GLY A 520 10.94 -45.83 -4.72
CA GLY A 520 11.00 -44.47 -4.21
C GLY A 520 12.16 -43.66 -4.77
N TRP A 521 12.24 -42.43 -4.28
CA TRP A 521 13.28 -41.46 -4.61
C TRP A 521 14.43 -41.50 -3.60
N TYR A 522 15.67 -41.43 -4.09
CA TYR A 522 16.88 -41.48 -3.27
C TYR A 522 17.85 -40.34 -3.60
N LEU A 523 18.58 -39.84 -2.59
CA LEU A 523 19.54 -38.74 -2.73
C LEU A 523 20.84 -39.14 -3.44
N ASP A 524 21.09 -40.43 -3.59
CA ASP A 524 22.31 -40.97 -4.18
C ASP A 524 22.01 -42.17 -5.09
N GLN A 525 22.83 -42.35 -6.12
CA GLN A 525 22.67 -43.44 -7.10
C GLN A 525 22.93 -44.83 -6.52
N ASN A 526 23.53 -44.95 -5.33
CA ASN A 526 23.67 -46.23 -4.63
C ASN A 526 22.44 -46.55 -3.77
N PHE A 527 21.43 -45.69 -3.79
CA PHE A 527 20.16 -45.82 -3.10
C PHE A 527 20.29 -46.03 -1.59
N THR A 528 21.24 -45.33 -0.98
CA THR A 528 21.49 -45.46 0.47
C THR A 528 20.62 -44.54 1.32
N ASN A 529 20.24 -43.36 0.80
CA ASN A 529 19.44 -42.38 1.53
C ASN A 529 18.14 -42.07 0.79
N LYS A 530 17.00 -42.46 1.35
CA LYS A 530 15.67 -42.18 0.79
C LYS A 530 15.32 -40.70 0.96
N PHE A 531 14.77 -40.08 -0.08
CA PHE A 531 14.31 -38.69 -0.06
C PHE A 531 12.90 -38.60 0.54
N ASP A 532 12.66 -37.55 1.32
CA ASP A 532 11.41 -37.33 2.04
C ASP A 532 10.74 -36.03 1.58
N PHE A 533 9.66 -36.15 0.80
CA PHE A 533 8.87 -35.03 0.29
C PHE A 533 8.07 -34.31 1.40
N SER A 534 7.98 -34.87 2.60
CA SER A 534 7.35 -34.21 3.76
C SER A 534 8.24 -33.15 4.40
N LEU A 535 9.50 -33.04 3.97
CA LEU A 535 10.42 -31.99 4.40
C LEU A 535 10.42 -30.82 3.41
N PRO A 536 10.46 -29.57 3.90
CA PRO A 536 10.51 -28.41 3.02
C PRO A 536 11.83 -28.32 2.25
N ALA A 537 11.78 -27.72 1.07
CA ALA A 537 12.91 -27.42 0.20
C ALA A 537 13.96 -26.59 0.96
N ALA A 538 15.11 -27.22 1.18
CA ALA A 538 16.24 -26.63 1.90
C ALA A 538 17.44 -26.36 0.99
N VAL A 539 17.69 -27.24 0.02
CA VAL A 539 18.82 -27.15 -0.92
C VAL A 539 18.41 -27.65 -2.30
N SER A 540 19.04 -27.12 -3.35
CA SER A 540 18.92 -27.70 -4.68
C SER A 540 19.61 -29.06 -4.71
N THR A 541 18.95 -30.08 -5.23
CA THR A 541 19.48 -31.45 -5.26
C THR A 541 18.96 -32.23 -6.46
N THR A 542 19.62 -33.34 -6.76
CA THR A 542 19.13 -34.37 -7.66
C THR A 542 18.70 -35.58 -6.84
N ILE A 543 17.56 -36.18 -7.19
CA ILE A 543 17.08 -37.44 -6.65
C ILE A 543 16.96 -38.48 -7.76
N TYR A 544 17.16 -39.74 -7.40
CA TYR A 544 17.28 -40.86 -8.32
C TYR A 544 16.20 -41.90 -8.01
N ALA A 545 15.47 -42.32 -9.05
CA ALA A 545 14.48 -43.37 -8.94
C ALA A 545 15.15 -44.73 -8.68
N LYS A 546 14.71 -45.44 -7.64
CA LYS A 546 15.11 -46.83 -7.42
C LYS A 546 14.07 -47.77 -7.98
N TRP A 547 14.54 -48.70 -8.78
CA TRP A 547 13.74 -49.73 -9.42
C TRP A 547 14.06 -51.09 -8.85
N VAL A 548 13.02 -51.89 -8.68
CA VAL A 548 13.16 -53.29 -8.29
C VAL A 548 12.48 -54.13 -9.37
N GLU A 549 13.20 -55.14 -9.88
CA GLU A 549 12.69 -56.04 -10.92
C GLU A 549 11.39 -56.71 -10.46
N ASN A 550 10.38 -56.68 -11.31
CA ASN A 550 9.18 -57.46 -11.07
C ASN A 550 9.52 -58.95 -11.24
N TYR A 551 9.38 -59.73 -10.17
CA TYR A 551 9.39 -61.18 -10.27
C TYR A 551 7.96 -61.68 -10.51
N THR A 552 7.71 -62.09 -11.75
CA THR A 552 6.47 -62.76 -12.12
C THR A 552 6.45 -64.16 -11.52
N VAL A 553 5.55 -64.40 -10.57
CA VAL A 553 5.30 -65.75 -10.05
C VAL A 553 4.11 -66.33 -10.79
N VAL A 554 4.40 -67.36 -11.60
CA VAL A 554 3.40 -68.14 -12.33
C VAL A 554 3.09 -69.38 -11.50
N ILE A 555 1.91 -69.44 -10.89
CA ILE A 555 1.44 -70.64 -10.19
C ILE A 555 0.45 -71.37 -11.09
N PRO A 556 0.74 -72.63 -11.48
CA PRO A 556 -0.26 -73.47 -12.13
C PRO A 556 -1.39 -73.77 -11.13
N ALA A 557 -2.62 -73.42 -11.49
CA ALA A 557 -3.81 -73.71 -10.68
C ALA A 557 -4.79 -74.59 -11.46
N SER A 558 -5.53 -75.43 -10.75
CA SER A 558 -6.59 -76.25 -11.32
C SER A 558 -7.83 -76.17 -10.43
N ILE A 559 -8.95 -75.78 -11.01
CA ILE A 559 -10.26 -75.75 -10.34
C ILE A 559 -11.12 -76.85 -10.95
N SER A 560 -11.67 -77.74 -10.13
CA SER A 560 -12.62 -78.77 -10.58
C SER A 560 -13.99 -78.47 -9.99
N LEU A 561 -14.99 -78.33 -10.85
CA LEU A 561 -16.38 -78.10 -10.47
C LEU A 561 -17.17 -79.39 -10.66
N ASN A 562 -17.71 -79.93 -9.57
CA ASN A 562 -18.49 -81.18 -9.55
C ASN A 562 -19.99 -80.85 -9.44
N GLU A 563 -20.86 -81.64 -10.06
CA GLU A 563 -22.32 -81.44 -10.10
C GLU A 563 -23.04 -81.60 -8.72
N ALA A 564 -22.30 -81.82 -7.63
CA ALA A 564 -22.84 -81.89 -6.28
C ALA A 564 -22.00 -80.96 -5.36
N THR A 565 -22.55 -79.76 -5.13
CA THR A 565 -22.34 -78.72 -4.08
C THR A 565 -21.07 -78.64 -3.20
N GLU A 566 -20.00 -79.37 -3.49
CA GLU A 566 -18.69 -79.25 -2.83
C GLU A 566 -17.63 -78.89 -3.86
N LEU A 567 -17.04 -77.71 -3.69
CA LEU A 567 -15.86 -77.27 -4.42
C LEU A 567 -14.65 -77.91 -3.72
N LYS A 568 -13.80 -78.65 -4.45
CA LYS A 568 -12.58 -79.25 -3.87
C LYS A 568 -11.37 -78.74 -4.65
N VAL A 569 -10.49 -78.01 -3.97
CA VAL A 569 -9.25 -77.45 -4.53
C VAL A 569 -8.06 -78.23 -3.97
N GLU A 570 -7.29 -78.90 -4.83
CA GLU A 570 -6.03 -79.56 -4.44
C GLU A 570 -4.88 -79.01 -5.30
N GLY A 571 -3.91 -78.37 -4.65
CA GLY A 571 -2.67 -77.90 -5.28
C GLY A 571 -1.48 -78.78 -4.89
N ILE A 572 -0.77 -79.34 -5.87
CA ILE A 572 0.50 -80.06 -5.64
C ILE A 572 1.63 -79.21 -6.23
N ASN A 573 2.51 -78.68 -5.38
CA ASN A 573 3.74 -78.01 -5.81
C ASN A 573 4.94 -78.94 -5.57
N ARG A 574 5.78 -79.14 -6.60
CA ARG A 574 7.11 -79.76 -6.48
C ARG A 574 8.18 -78.68 -6.66
N GLY A 575 8.38 -77.86 -5.63
CA GLY A 575 9.38 -76.79 -5.57
C GLY A 575 9.32 -76.04 -4.23
N SER A 576 10.45 -75.63 -3.67
CA SER A 576 10.69 -75.35 -2.24
C SER A 576 10.07 -74.09 -1.61
N LYS A 577 8.92 -73.60 -2.10
CA LYS A 577 8.05 -72.62 -1.39
C LYS A 577 6.60 -72.91 -1.78
N THR A 578 5.80 -73.44 -0.86
CA THR A 578 4.41 -73.90 -1.10
C THR A 578 3.38 -72.82 -0.76
N LEU A 579 2.47 -72.53 -1.69
CA LEU A 579 1.20 -71.83 -1.46
C LEU A 579 0.08 -72.89 -1.51
N SER A 580 -0.89 -72.83 -0.58
CA SER A 580 -2.02 -73.76 -0.53
C SER A 580 -3.33 -72.99 -0.45
N VAL A 581 -4.33 -73.43 -1.22
CA VAL A 581 -5.66 -72.81 -1.30
C VAL A 581 -6.63 -73.69 -0.52
N GLY A 582 -7.35 -73.13 0.45
CA GLY A 582 -8.31 -73.84 1.29
C GLY A 582 -9.67 -73.15 1.31
N LEU A 583 -10.74 -73.91 1.52
CA LEU A 583 -12.11 -73.42 1.68
C LEU A 583 -12.49 -73.44 3.16
N ASN A 584 -13.15 -72.39 3.64
CA ASN A 584 -13.70 -72.34 5.00
C ASN A 584 -15.20 -72.70 4.96
N TYR A 585 -15.61 -73.74 5.69
CA TYR A 585 -16.96 -74.33 5.60
C TYR A 585 -17.94 -73.69 6.58
N GLY A 586 -19.09 -73.24 6.05
CA GLY A 586 -20.24 -72.78 6.83
C GLY A 586 -21.55 -73.48 6.46
N GLU A 587 -21.95 -73.51 5.18
CA GLU A 587 -23.23 -74.13 4.76
C GLU A 587 -23.18 -74.73 3.34
N THR A 588 -24.02 -75.76 3.12
CA THR A 588 -24.02 -76.72 2.01
C THR A 588 -24.88 -76.32 0.80
N THR A 589 -24.89 -75.03 0.44
CA THR A 589 -25.58 -74.51 -0.75
C THR A 589 -24.77 -73.42 -1.44
N ILE A 590 -24.67 -73.47 -2.77
CA ILE A 590 -24.02 -72.43 -3.59
C ILE A 590 -24.86 -71.15 -3.43
N SER A 591 -24.35 -70.20 -2.63
CA SER A 591 -24.85 -68.83 -2.60
C SER A 591 -23.80 -67.91 -3.22
N GLU A 592 -24.18 -66.68 -3.53
CA GLU A 592 -23.34 -65.61 -4.11
C GLU A 592 -22.08 -65.27 -3.27
N ASN A 593 -21.85 -65.98 -2.17
CA ASN A 593 -20.85 -65.69 -1.13
C ASN A 593 -19.72 -66.75 -1.02
N ASN A 594 -19.48 -67.59 -2.03
CA ASN A 594 -18.34 -68.51 -2.03
C ASN A 594 -17.02 -67.73 -2.22
N LYS A 595 -16.14 -67.73 -1.21
CA LYS A 595 -14.86 -66.99 -1.20
C LYS A 595 -13.68 -67.93 -1.50
N LEU A 596 -12.81 -67.55 -2.44
CA LEU A 596 -11.53 -68.23 -2.69
C LEU A 596 -10.45 -67.61 -1.78
N THR A 597 -9.80 -68.39 -0.93
CA THR A 597 -8.76 -67.90 0.00
C THR A 597 -7.38 -68.40 -0.41
N LEU A 598 -6.46 -67.48 -0.72
CA LEU A 598 -5.04 -67.78 -0.96
C LEU A 598 -4.31 -67.78 0.39
N SER A 599 -3.71 -68.90 0.80
CA SER A 599 -2.95 -68.97 2.07
C SER A 599 -1.49 -69.39 1.85
N ASN A 600 -0.57 -68.63 2.45
CA ASN A 600 0.84 -68.99 2.55
C ASN A 600 1.02 -69.96 3.74
N THR A 601 1.54 -71.17 3.49
CA THR A 601 1.71 -72.17 4.56
C THR A 601 3.04 -72.07 5.31
N ALA A 602 3.93 -71.15 4.92
CA ALA A 602 5.18 -70.91 5.62
C ALA A 602 5.08 -69.79 6.67
N ASP A 603 4.11 -68.88 6.52
CA ASP A 603 3.82 -67.80 7.48
C ASP A 603 2.34 -67.44 7.38
N ALA A 604 1.60 -67.59 8.50
CA ALA A 604 0.15 -67.42 8.55
C ALA A 604 -0.30 -65.95 8.55
N THR A 605 0.64 -65.00 8.44
CA THR A 605 0.43 -63.56 8.62
C THR A 605 0.30 -62.78 7.30
N VAL A 606 0.50 -63.41 6.13
CA VAL A 606 0.57 -62.72 4.82
C VAL A 606 -0.51 -63.20 3.84
N GLN A 607 -1.40 -62.31 3.37
CA GLN A 607 -2.48 -62.58 2.39
C GLN A 607 -2.61 -61.52 1.28
N CYS A 608 -3.02 -61.94 0.07
CA CYS A 608 -3.24 -61.07 -1.10
C CYS A 608 -4.70 -60.57 -1.17
N LEU A 609 -4.89 -59.24 -1.21
CA LEU A 609 -6.17 -58.58 -0.91
C LEU A 609 -6.87 -57.94 -2.13
N VAL A 610 -6.73 -58.48 -3.35
CA VAL A 610 -7.28 -57.83 -4.56
C VAL A 610 -8.12 -58.77 -5.43
N PRO A 611 -9.25 -58.29 -6.02
CA PRO A 611 -10.06 -59.10 -6.92
C PRO A 611 -9.26 -59.55 -8.15
N LEU A 612 -9.34 -60.84 -8.48
CA LEU A 612 -8.92 -61.38 -9.76
C LEU A 612 -10.05 -61.14 -10.76
N SER A 613 -9.75 -60.56 -11.93
CA SER A 613 -10.72 -60.42 -13.02
C SER A 613 -10.37 -61.37 -14.17
N TRP A 614 -11.37 -62.07 -14.69
CA TRP A 614 -11.32 -62.72 -16.00
C TRP A 614 -11.92 -61.74 -17.01
N ASP A 615 -11.16 -61.37 -18.03
CA ASP A 615 -11.58 -60.38 -19.04
C ASP A 615 -12.54 -60.96 -20.10
N GLY A 616 -12.82 -62.27 -20.04
CA GLY A 616 -13.70 -62.96 -20.98
C GLY A 616 -13.11 -63.13 -22.39
N SER A 617 -11.81 -62.88 -22.57
CA SER A 617 -11.16 -62.90 -23.88
C SER A 617 -10.91 -64.30 -24.44
N GLU A 618 -10.91 -65.33 -23.59
CA GLU A 618 -10.60 -66.71 -23.97
C GLU A 618 -11.63 -67.71 -23.43
N ASN A 619 -12.32 -68.36 -24.36
CA ASN A 619 -13.46 -69.23 -24.08
C ASN A 619 -13.01 -70.68 -23.82
N ASN A 620 -11.73 -71.00 -24.12
CA ASN A 620 -11.12 -72.28 -23.81
C ASN A 620 -10.61 -72.31 -22.35
N PRO A 621 -11.15 -73.18 -21.48
CA PRO A 621 -10.75 -73.35 -20.09
C PRO A 621 -9.25 -73.59 -19.84
N GLU A 622 -8.53 -74.17 -20.80
CA GLU A 622 -7.10 -74.48 -20.68
C GLU A 622 -6.19 -73.26 -20.92
N ASN A 623 -6.73 -72.21 -21.55
CA ASN A 623 -5.97 -71.03 -21.99
C ASN A 623 -6.39 -69.74 -21.27
N ALA A 624 -7.38 -69.80 -20.38
CA ALA A 624 -7.87 -68.64 -19.65
C ALA A 624 -6.79 -68.08 -18.71
N ILE A 625 -6.40 -66.82 -18.93
CA ILE A 625 -5.45 -66.08 -18.10
C ILE A 625 -6.26 -65.23 -17.10
N LEU A 626 -5.96 -65.37 -15.81
CA LEU A 626 -6.53 -64.56 -14.74
C LEU A 626 -5.53 -63.47 -14.37
N THR A 627 -5.93 -62.20 -14.47
CA THR A 627 -5.05 -61.05 -14.29
C THR A 627 -5.45 -60.29 -13.02
N LEU A 628 -4.46 -59.94 -12.19
CA LEU A 628 -4.64 -59.01 -11.08
C LEU A 628 -4.56 -57.57 -11.59
N ALA A 629 -5.34 -56.67 -11.00
CA ALA A 629 -5.22 -55.24 -11.28
C ALA A 629 -3.83 -54.72 -10.87
N PRO A 630 -3.16 -53.89 -11.70
CA PRO A 630 -1.92 -53.22 -11.33
C PRO A 630 -2.09 -52.40 -10.04
N GLY A 631 -1.12 -52.45 -9.12
CA GLY A 631 -1.17 -51.71 -7.84
C GLY A 631 -1.71 -52.50 -6.64
N SER A 632 -1.88 -53.81 -6.77
CA SER A 632 -2.40 -54.67 -5.70
C SER A 632 -1.50 -54.73 -4.47
N GLU A 633 -2.03 -54.44 -3.27
CA GLU A 633 -1.34 -54.53 -1.98
C GLU A 633 -1.70 -55.80 -1.19
N ILE A 634 -0.71 -56.34 -0.48
CA ILE A 634 -0.80 -57.47 0.45
C ILE A 634 -0.69 -56.85 1.85
N THR A 635 -1.77 -56.78 2.62
CA THR A 635 -1.78 -56.21 3.99
C THR A 635 -2.29 -57.23 5.02
N GLU A 636 -1.95 -57.04 6.30
CA GLU A 636 -2.36 -57.92 7.40
C GLU A 636 -3.89 -57.83 7.65
N GLY A 637 -4.61 -58.94 7.39
CA GLY A 637 -6.05 -59.07 7.65
C GLY A 637 -6.75 -60.04 6.68
N ASP A 638 -7.98 -60.46 7.02
CA ASP A 638 -8.77 -61.40 6.22
C ASP A 638 -9.32 -60.76 4.93
N ALA A 639 -9.06 -61.38 3.77
CA ALA A 639 -9.57 -60.96 2.46
C ALA A 639 -10.82 -61.72 2.00
N VAL A 640 -11.77 -61.02 1.36
CA VAL A 640 -13.04 -61.56 0.86
C VAL A 640 -13.23 -61.16 -0.60
N MET A 641 -13.50 -62.13 -1.49
CA MET A 641 -13.89 -61.91 -2.89
C MET A 641 -15.37 -62.23 -3.11
N GLU A 642 -16.07 -61.41 -3.89
CA GLU A 642 -17.36 -61.75 -4.53
C GLU A 642 -17.12 -62.19 -5.98
N ILE A 643 -17.59 -63.39 -6.35
CA ILE A 643 -17.57 -63.88 -7.73
C ILE A 643 -18.95 -63.61 -8.33
N LYS A 644 -19.05 -62.74 -9.33
CA LYS A 644 -20.27 -62.65 -10.15
C LYS A 644 -20.35 -63.86 -11.07
N SER A 645 -21.33 -64.73 -10.84
CA SER A 645 -21.61 -65.91 -11.67
C SER A 645 -21.79 -65.54 -13.15
N PRO A 646 -20.97 -66.07 -14.08
CA PRO A 646 -21.31 -66.03 -15.49
C PRO A 646 -22.43 -67.04 -15.78
N GLU A 647 -23.35 -66.70 -16.68
CA GLU A 647 -24.60 -67.44 -16.94
C GLU A 647 -24.42 -68.86 -17.53
N ASN A 648 -23.19 -69.32 -17.82
CA ASN A 648 -22.95 -70.60 -18.51
C ASN A 648 -21.65 -71.33 -18.09
N ILE A 649 -21.47 -71.65 -16.80
CA ILE A 649 -20.38 -72.54 -16.37
C ILE A 649 -20.81 -74.02 -16.55
N GLN A 650 -20.04 -74.82 -17.30
CA GLN A 650 -20.24 -76.28 -17.40
C GLN A 650 -19.39 -77.04 -16.38
N ALA A 651 -19.83 -78.22 -15.92
CA ALA A 651 -19.03 -79.06 -15.04
C ALA A 651 -17.75 -79.54 -15.76
N GLY A 652 -16.59 -79.39 -15.11
CA GLY A 652 -15.30 -79.66 -15.75
C GLY A 652 -14.09 -79.28 -14.89
N LYS A 653 -12.91 -79.73 -15.33
CA LYS A 653 -11.62 -79.32 -14.75
C LYS A 653 -11.05 -78.18 -15.57
N TYR A 654 -10.95 -77.02 -14.94
CA TYR A 654 -10.39 -75.80 -15.50
C TYR A 654 -8.94 -75.69 -15.06
N THR A 655 -8.00 -75.57 -15.98
CA THR A 655 -6.57 -75.45 -15.70
C THR A 655 -6.06 -74.15 -16.28
N GLY A 656 -5.49 -73.29 -15.44
CA GLY A 656 -4.96 -72.00 -15.87
C GLY A 656 -3.72 -71.61 -15.08
N ASN A 657 -3.04 -70.58 -15.55
CA ASN A 657 -1.94 -69.95 -14.82
C ASN A 657 -2.49 -68.78 -14.02
N VAL A 658 -2.30 -68.79 -12.71
CA VAL A 658 -2.50 -67.59 -11.89
C VAL A 658 -1.18 -66.85 -11.90
N VAL A 659 -1.17 -65.68 -12.57
CA VAL A 659 0.01 -64.83 -12.71
C VAL A 659 -0.13 -63.68 -11.74
N PHE A 660 0.84 -63.51 -10.84
CA PHE A 660 0.88 -62.36 -9.96
C PHE A 660 2.30 -61.82 -9.81
N SER A 661 2.39 -60.50 -9.65
CA SER A 661 3.63 -59.80 -9.33
C SER A 661 3.73 -59.70 -7.82
N ILE A 662 4.82 -60.22 -7.23
CA ILE A 662 5.03 -60.20 -5.78
C ILE A 662 5.90 -58.99 -5.40
N LYS A 663 5.40 -58.15 -4.48
CA LYS A 663 6.22 -57.18 -3.74
C LYS A 663 7.09 -57.95 -2.75
N TYR A 664 8.42 -57.84 -2.86
CA TYR A 664 9.33 -58.29 -1.80
C TYR A 664 9.74 -57.05 -1.01
N GLU A 665 9.37 -56.99 0.27
CA GLU A 665 10.04 -56.11 1.25
C GLU A 665 11.35 -56.75 1.74
#